data_AF-A0A1F6R2J6-F1
#
_entry.id   AF-A0A1F6R2J6-F1
#
_cell.length_a   1.000
_cell.length_b   1.000
_cell.length_c   1.000
_cell.angle_alpha   90.00
_cell.angle_beta   90.00
_cell.angle_gamma   90.00
#
_symmetry.space_group_name_H-M   'P 1'
#
loop_
_entity.id
_entity.type
_entity.pdbx_description
1 polymer ?
#
loop_
_entity_poly.entity_id
_entity_poly.type
_entity_poly.pdbx_seq_one_letter_code
_entity_poly.pdbx_strand_id
1 'polypeptide(L)'
;MVFVKYVKFFKDISKDDIPTVGGKCANLGEMTRIGLPVPKGFSVTAQCFRDFLKRAVLDKKIFGILAKTDVNNPNQLEENTKGIRKMIMKAKVPLDIKSDIFSAYDSLFKKNLLNYERVIARSSATAEDLPDASFAGQQISVYNIRNKKELLEAVKGCWASLYTARSTFYRENKGFKHEKVLIAVAVQKHLVSDKAGVGFTIHPATGNKEQVMIEGSWGQGDMVVSGSVTPDTFVLDKRNGKMVERHISSKEKMEIFDEKKGGLKKVMVPPKKQKIPAVSDDELKQLFELALKLEKHYRHPQDFEWAIEGGKVYLVQTRAVTVVYEKEKGDETLNSYKVLLKGLAASPGVASGPVKIVKNPTHLEKIKEGDILVTKMTDPDYVPAMKRAAAIVTDEGGITSHAAIVSRELGTVCVVGTHDATEMLKDDQIITVDGRNGTVYDGRVDIKVEKKEYKYTKTDTKVYMNLGQPDLAAKYKDAKCDGIGLFRAEFMAAELGVHPKLLLEKGGEKEFIKVFAAGMEKVAKTFYPRPVVYRALDFKTNEYRGLKGGAKFEMEESNPMIGWRGASRYITEPEVFELELKAMRKVREKYDNLWLMIPFVRTTWEIREIRKSLEKIGLKQDKKFKFWIMVEVPSTAILIEEFIKEGIDGVSIGSNDLTQLILGVDRDSSLLGERWFSELDPAVIWAIERVVKSCKEHGITSSICGQAPSVYPELTKKLVGWGITSVSVNPDVVDKTRHIVGVAEGKVKE
;
A
#
# COMPACT_ATOMS: atom_id res chain seq x y z
N MET A 1 -37.92 4.66 -28.53
CA MET A 1 -36.63 4.50 -27.81
C MET A 1 -36.38 3.02 -27.62
N VAL A 2 -35.31 2.47 -28.21
CA VAL A 2 -34.90 1.09 -27.90
C VAL A 2 -34.35 1.11 -26.47
N PHE A 3 -35.01 0.43 -25.53
CA PHE A 3 -34.50 0.23 -24.17
C PHE A 3 -33.29 -0.71 -24.26
N VAL A 4 -32.08 -0.19 -24.07
CA VAL A 4 -30.85 -0.99 -24.06
C VAL A 4 -30.59 -1.41 -22.62
N LYS A 5 -30.68 -2.71 -22.32
CA LYS A 5 -30.62 -3.24 -20.94
C LYS A 5 -29.19 -3.42 -20.45
N TYR A 6 -28.28 -3.80 -21.36
CA TYR A 6 -26.93 -4.26 -21.00
C TYR A 6 -25.81 -3.24 -21.25
N VAL A 7 -26.17 -2.03 -21.67
CA VAL A 7 -25.21 -0.97 -22.01
C VAL A 7 -25.63 0.35 -21.38
N LYS A 8 -24.65 1.14 -20.92
CA LYS A 8 -24.83 2.54 -20.51
C LYS A 8 -23.82 3.43 -21.22
N PHE A 9 -24.25 4.54 -21.83
CA PHE A 9 -23.31 5.50 -22.43
C PHE A 9 -22.59 6.30 -21.34
N PHE A 10 -21.35 6.73 -21.60
CA PHE A 10 -20.59 7.52 -20.62
C PHE A 10 -21.33 8.78 -20.15
N LYS A 11 -22.06 9.44 -21.05
CA LYS A 11 -22.90 10.62 -20.71
C LYS A 11 -24.00 10.33 -19.67
N ASP A 12 -24.40 9.06 -19.53
CA ASP A 12 -25.48 8.60 -18.65
C ASP A 12 -24.92 7.84 -17.42
N ILE A 13 -23.61 7.89 -17.19
CA ILE A 13 -22.91 7.21 -16.10
C ILE A 13 -22.38 8.24 -15.09
N SER A 14 -22.49 7.91 -13.81
CA SER A 14 -21.95 8.66 -12.68
C SER A 14 -21.09 7.78 -11.78
N LYS A 15 -20.44 8.39 -10.78
CA LYS A 15 -19.75 7.64 -9.71
C LYS A 15 -20.64 6.63 -8.96
N ASP A 16 -21.95 6.86 -8.91
CA ASP A 16 -22.88 5.96 -8.19
C ASP A 16 -23.12 4.65 -8.97
N ASP A 17 -22.69 4.60 -10.23
CA ASP A 17 -22.81 3.42 -11.10
C ASP A 17 -21.63 2.43 -10.97
N ILE A 18 -20.62 2.67 -10.11
CA ILE A 18 -19.45 1.80 -9.93
C ILE A 18 -19.82 0.30 -9.79
N PRO A 19 -20.83 -0.11 -9.00
CA PRO A 19 -21.22 -1.52 -8.90
C PRO A 19 -21.71 -2.14 -10.22
N THR A 20 -22.17 -1.29 -11.16
CA THR A 20 -22.75 -1.69 -12.45
C THR A 20 -21.75 -1.60 -13.60
N VAL A 21 -20.86 -0.60 -13.60
CA VAL A 21 -19.97 -0.31 -14.73
C VAL A 21 -18.48 -0.40 -14.38
N GLY A 22 -18.13 -0.61 -13.12
CA GLY A 22 -16.75 -0.60 -12.64
C GLY A 22 -16.16 0.81 -12.53
N GLY A 23 -15.00 0.90 -11.90
CA GLY A 23 -14.34 2.17 -11.56
C GLY A 23 -13.97 3.01 -12.77
N LYS A 24 -13.29 2.39 -13.73
CA LYS A 24 -12.86 3.04 -14.98
C LYS A 24 -14.02 3.65 -15.76
N CYS A 25 -15.11 2.91 -15.98
CA CYS A 25 -16.28 3.46 -16.67
C CYS A 25 -16.96 4.55 -15.87
N ALA A 26 -17.01 4.43 -14.53
CA ALA A 26 -17.57 5.45 -13.66
C ALA A 26 -16.80 6.77 -13.78
N ASN A 27 -15.46 6.73 -13.73
CA ASN A 27 -14.61 7.91 -13.92
C ASN A 27 -14.72 8.50 -15.33
N LEU A 28 -14.80 7.66 -16.37
CA LEU A 28 -15.06 8.11 -17.75
C LEU A 28 -16.41 8.82 -17.88
N GLY A 29 -17.45 8.30 -17.23
CA GLY A 29 -18.77 8.91 -17.21
C GLY A 29 -18.79 10.23 -16.45
N GLU A 30 -18.18 10.25 -15.27
CA GLU A 30 -18.06 11.44 -14.43
C GLU A 30 -17.35 12.59 -15.17
N MET A 31 -16.18 12.31 -15.78
CA MET A 31 -15.47 13.27 -16.63
C MET A 31 -16.33 13.76 -17.81
N THR A 32 -17.08 12.86 -18.45
CA THR A 32 -17.96 13.21 -19.57
C THR A 32 -19.08 14.17 -19.13
N ARG A 33 -19.67 13.94 -17.96
CA ARG A 33 -20.79 14.74 -17.43
C ARG A 33 -20.39 16.17 -17.07
N ILE A 34 -19.15 16.38 -16.64
CA ILE A 34 -18.62 17.72 -16.35
C ILE A 34 -18.04 18.42 -17.59
N GLY A 35 -18.24 17.85 -18.78
CA GLY A 35 -17.86 18.47 -20.04
C GLY A 35 -16.37 18.39 -20.37
N LEU A 36 -15.62 17.49 -19.73
CA LEU A 36 -14.22 17.24 -20.10
C LEU A 36 -14.14 16.49 -21.45
N PRO A 37 -13.04 16.65 -22.20
CA PRO A 37 -12.89 16.06 -23.54
C PRO A 37 -12.58 14.56 -23.45
N VAL A 38 -13.60 13.76 -23.14
CA VAL A 38 -13.51 12.30 -23.13
C VAL A 38 -13.97 11.73 -24.47
N PRO A 39 -13.25 10.78 -25.09
CA PRO A 39 -13.71 10.12 -26.30
C PRO A 39 -15.05 9.40 -26.06
N LYS A 40 -15.98 9.55 -27.01
CA LYS A 40 -17.32 8.97 -26.91
C LYS A 40 -17.25 7.45 -26.71
N GLY A 41 -18.13 6.92 -25.88
CA GLY A 41 -18.18 5.50 -25.62
C GLY A 41 -19.33 5.09 -24.72
N PHE A 42 -19.35 3.81 -24.39
CA PHE A 42 -20.32 3.17 -23.52
C PHE A 42 -19.68 2.05 -22.70
N SER A 43 -20.29 1.72 -21.58
CA SER A 43 -19.97 0.54 -20.79
C SER A 43 -20.90 -0.61 -21.14
N VAL A 44 -20.36 -1.78 -21.44
CA VAL A 44 -21.06 -3.06 -21.29
C VAL A 44 -21.05 -3.40 -19.80
N THR A 45 -22.23 -3.57 -19.20
CA THR A 45 -22.36 -3.61 -17.73
C THR A 45 -21.86 -4.92 -17.11
N ALA A 46 -21.50 -4.88 -15.84
CA ALA A 46 -21.19 -6.07 -15.03
C ALA A 46 -22.37 -7.06 -14.99
N GLN A 47 -23.60 -6.55 -15.02
CA GLN A 47 -24.82 -7.37 -15.11
C GLN A 47 -24.89 -8.15 -16.44
N CYS A 48 -24.46 -7.55 -17.54
CA CYS A 48 -24.35 -8.24 -18.84
C CYS A 48 -23.44 -9.47 -18.75
N PHE A 49 -22.28 -9.32 -18.11
CA PHE A 49 -21.35 -10.42 -17.92
C PHE A 49 -21.94 -11.54 -17.04
N ARG A 50 -22.60 -11.17 -15.93
CA ARG A 50 -23.31 -12.12 -15.06
C ARG A 50 -24.36 -12.93 -15.83
N ASP A 51 -25.19 -12.25 -16.61
CA ASP A 51 -26.28 -12.91 -17.36
C ASP A 51 -25.73 -13.75 -18.51
N PHE A 52 -24.62 -13.35 -19.14
CA PHE A 52 -23.89 -14.16 -20.10
C PHE A 52 -23.40 -15.48 -19.46
N LEU A 53 -22.73 -15.42 -18.30
CA LEU A 53 -22.23 -16.64 -17.62
C LEU A 53 -23.35 -17.63 -17.29
N LYS A 54 -24.48 -17.12 -16.76
CA LYS A 54 -25.65 -17.94 -16.41
C LYS A 54 -26.30 -18.57 -17.65
N ARG A 55 -26.57 -17.76 -18.68
CA ARG A 55 -27.30 -18.22 -19.87
C ARG A 55 -26.45 -19.07 -20.80
N ALA A 56 -25.13 -18.91 -20.78
CA ALA A 56 -24.21 -19.80 -21.45
C ALA A 56 -23.88 -21.06 -20.62
N VAL A 57 -24.46 -21.21 -19.43
CA VAL A 57 -24.26 -22.34 -18.50
C VAL A 57 -22.76 -22.55 -18.21
N LEU A 58 -22.04 -21.44 -18.08
CA LEU A 58 -20.61 -21.39 -17.78
C LEU A 58 -20.34 -21.21 -16.30
N ASP A 59 -21.23 -20.51 -15.59
CA ASP A 59 -21.14 -20.20 -14.16
C ASP A 59 -20.76 -21.43 -13.31
N LYS A 60 -21.57 -22.48 -13.32
CA LYS A 60 -21.35 -23.69 -12.52
C LYS A 60 -20.04 -24.39 -12.89
N LYS A 61 -19.68 -24.41 -14.18
CA LYS A 61 -18.44 -25.05 -14.66
C LYS A 61 -17.21 -24.28 -14.21
N ILE A 62 -17.21 -22.96 -14.37
CA ILE A 62 -16.10 -22.09 -14.00
C ILE A 62 -15.88 -22.13 -12.50
N PHE A 63 -16.92 -21.95 -11.69
CA PHE A 63 -16.80 -21.96 -10.23
C PHE A 63 -16.42 -23.35 -9.71
N GLY A 64 -16.88 -24.43 -10.35
CA GLY A 64 -16.46 -25.79 -10.02
C GLY A 64 -14.98 -26.08 -10.32
N ILE A 65 -14.41 -25.49 -11.37
CA ILE A 65 -12.97 -25.56 -11.67
C ILE A 65 -12.19 -24.77 -10.62
N LEU A 66 -12.61 -23.53 -10.34
CA LEU A 66 -11.92 -22.65 -9.40
C LEU A 66 -11.91 -23.22 -7.98
N ALA A 67 -13.04 -23.78 -7.51
CA ALA A 67 -13.13 -24.40 -6.19
C ALA A 67 -12.18 -25.60 -5.99
N LYS A 68 -11.70 -26.21 -7.08
CA LYS A 68 -10.73 -27.33 -7.06
C LYS A 68 -9.31 -26.90 -7.42
N THR A 69 -9.10 -25.62 -7.70
CA THR A 69 -7.80 -25.09 -8.11
C THR A 69 -7.01 -24.68 -6.88
N ASP A 70 -5.85 -25.28 -6.65
CA ASP A 70 -4.93 -24.80 -5.62
C ASP A 70 -4.19 -23.56 -6.15
N VAL A 71 -4.49 -22.40 -5.58
CA VAL A 71 -3.87 -21.13 -5.98
C VAL A 71 -2.39 -21.04 -5.61
N ASN A 72 -1.91 -21.87 -4.68
CA ASN A 72 -0.49 -21.96 -4.31
C ASN A 72 0.31 -22.86 -5.24
N ASN A 73 -0.34 -23.51 -6.21
CA ASN A 73 0.30 -24.28 -7.27
C ASN A 73 0.24 -23.50 -8.61
N PRO A 74 1.33 -22.79 -9.00
CA PRO A 74 1.31 -21.91 -10.18
C PRO A 74 0.97 -22.62 -11.49
N ASN A 75 1.45 -23.85 -11.66
CA ASN A 75 1.22 -24.63 -12.89
C ASN A 75 -0.25 -25.04 -13.03
N GLN A 76 -0.83 -25.57 -11.95
CA GLN A 76 -2.25 -25.95 -11.92
C GLN A 76 -3.15 -24.74 -12.09
N LEU A 77 -2.82 -23.63 -11.42
CA LEU A 77 -3.56 -22.38 -11.51
C LEU A 77 -3.58 -21.83 -12.95
N GLU A 78 -2.43 -21.75 -13.62
CA GLU A 78 -2.37 -21.28 -15.01
C GLU A 78 -3.10 -22.22 -15.96
N GLU A 79 -2.99 -23.54 -15.80
CA GLU A 79 -3.72 -24.51 -16.62
C GLU A 79 -5.25 -24.35 -16.48
N ASN A 80 -5.76 -24.36 -15.24
CA ASN A 80 -7.19 -24.26 -14.96
C ASN A 80 -7.77 -22.92 -15.43
N THR A 81 -7.08 -21.81 -15.15
CA THR A 81 -7.50 -20.46 -15.58
C THR A 81 -7.40 -20.28 -17.09
N LYS A 82 -6.43 -20.90 -17.77
CA LYS A 82 -6.38 -20.96 -19.24
C LYS A 82 -7.56 -21.75 -19.81
N GLY A 83 -7.96 -22.84 -19.15
CA GLY A 83 -9.18 -23.59 -19.46
C GLY A 83 -10.44 -22.72 -19.39
N ILE A 84 -10.62 -22.00 -18.29
CA ILE A 84 -11.74 -21.07 -18.08
C ILE A 84 -11.78 -19.98 -19.16
N ARG A 85 -10.64 -19.33 -19.44
CA ARG A 85 -10.53 -18.33 -20.50
C ARG A 85 -10.96 -18.88 -21.87
N LYS A 86 -10.54 -20.10 -22.21
CA LYS A 86 -10.97 -20.77 -23.45
C LYS A 86 -12.49 -21.03 -23.49
N MET A 87 -13.11 -21.40 -22.36
CA MET A 87 -14.55 -21.63 -22.28
C MET A 87 -15.34 -20.34 -22.57
N ILE A 88 -14.95 -19.22 -21.93
CA ILE A 88 -15.55 -17.91 -22.15
C ILE A 88 -15.40 -17.50 -23.62
N MET A 89 -14.20 -17.64 -24.18
CA MET A 89 -13.92 -17.30 -25.58
C MET A 89 -14.67 -18.18 -26.59
N LYS A 90 -15.03 -19.42 -26.26
CA LYS A 90 -15.81 -20.30 -27.16
C LYS A 90 -17.33 -20.16 -27.03
N ALA A 91 -17.84 -19.69 -25.89
CA ALA A 91 -19.28 -19.62 -25.67
C ALA A 91 -20.00 -18.64 -26.60
N LYS A 92 -21.23 -19.01 -26.99
CA LYS A 92 -22.11 -18.17 -27.81
C LYS A 92 -22.74 -17.09 -26.94
N VAL A 93 -22.65 -15.83 -27.37
CA VAL A 93 -23.30 -14.71 -26.66
C VAL A 93 -24.78 -14.68 -27.05
N PRO A 94 -25.72 -14.59 -26.08
CA PRO A 94 -27.14 -14.47 -26.36
C PRO A 94 -27.49 -13.32 -27.30
N LEU A 95 -28.54 -13.50 -28.12
CA LEU A 95 -28.89 -12.57 -29.20
C LEU A 95 -29.27 -11.17 -28.70
N ASP A 96 -29.96 -11.06 -27.57
CA ASP A 96 -30.34 -9.80 -26.93
C ASP A 96 -29.11 -9.03 -26.43
N ILE A 97 -28.17 -9.70 -25.75
CA ILE A 97 -26.89 -9.10 -25.33
C ILE A 97 -26.10 -8.59 -26.55
N LYS A 98 -26.03 -9.43 -27.58
CA LYS A 98 -25.33 -9.09 -28.83
C LYS A 98 -25.99 -7.89 -29.52
N SER A 99 -27.32 -7.85 -29.56
CA SER A 99 -28.08 -6.75 -30.16
C SER A 99 -27.84 -5.44 -29.43
N ASP A 100 -27.90 -5.44 -28.10
CA ASP A 100 -27.65 -4.25 -27.26
C ASP A 100 -26.27 -3.65 -27.52
N ILE A 101 -25.22 -4.50 -27.51
CA ILE A 101 -23.84 -4.08 -27.78
C ILE A 101 -23.71 -3.51 -29.20
N PHE A 102 -24.32 -4.16 -30.20
CA PHE A 102 -24.24 -3.73 -31.59
C PHE A 102 -25.00 -2.44 -31.86
N SER A 103 -26.19 -2.28 -31.28
CA SER A 103 -26.95 -1.04 -31.36
C SER A 103 -26.22 0.14 -30.71
N ALA A 104 -25.56 -0.10 -29.56
CA ALA A 104 -24.73 0.92 -28.94
C ALA A 104 -23.51 1.28 -29.80
N TYR A 105 -22.83 0.28 -30.36
CA TYR A 105 -21.71 0.48 -31.30
C TYR A 105 -22.13 1.28 -32.54
N ASP A 106 -23.25 0.93 -33.17
CA ASP A 106 -23.77 1.66 -34.34
C ASP A 106 -24.11 3.11 -33.99
N SER A 107 -24.63 3.36 -32.79
CA SER A 107 -25.00 4.72 -32.36
C SER A 107 -23.81 5.64 -32.09
N LEU A 108 -22.61 5.09 -31.88
CA LEU A 108 -21.39 5.89 -31.73
C LEU A 108 -21.00 6.57 -33.05
N PHE A 109 -21.36 5.97 -34.19
CA PHE A 109 -21.00 6.44 -35.52
C PHE A 109 -22.25 6.91 -36.27
N LYS A 110 -22.41 8.23 -36.44
CA LYS A 110 -23.47 8.76 -37.31
C LYS A 110 -23.27 8.24 -38.73
N LYS A 111 -24.26 7.52 -39.28
CA LYS A 111 -24.66 7.30 -40.70
C LYS A 111 -23.64 7.49 -41.85
N ASN A 112 -22.33 7.41 -41.63
CA ASN A 112 -21.33 7.28 -42.69
C ASN A 112 -21.10 5.80 -42.93
N LEU A 113 -21.97 5.21 -43.75
CA LEU A 113 -22.00 3.79 -44.14
C LEU A 113 -20.72 3.29 -44.80
N LEU A 114 -19.76 4.18 -45.09
CA LEU A 114 -18.53 3.89 -45.83
C LEU A 114 -17.28 3.69 -44.94
N ASN A 115 -17.29 4.09 -43.66
CA ASN A 115 -16.15 3.88 -42.75
C ASN A 115 -16.61 3.77 -41.28
N TYR A 116 -16.62 2.56 -40.72
CA TYR A 116 -16.76 2.39 -39.26
C TYR A 116 -15.51 2.97 -38.58
N GLU A 117 -15.67 3.93 -37.65
CA GLU A 117 -14.52 4.38 -36.87
C GLU A 117 -14.11 3.31 -35.85
N ARG A 118 -12.83 3.33 -35.46
CA ARG A 118 -12.23 2.29 -34.61
C ARG A 118 -12.65 2.48 -33.16
N VAL A 119 -12.79 1.38 -32.42
CA VAL A 119 -12.97 1.40 -30.96
C VAL A 119 -11.88 0.64 -30.23
N ILE A 120 -11.76 0.93 -28.94
CA ILE A 120 -10.97 0.22 -27.96
C ILE A 120 -11.93 -0.39 -26.93
N ALA A 121 -11.67 -1.63 -26.54
CA ALA A 121 -12.35 -2.28 -25.42
C ALA A 121 -11.38 -2.40 -24.24
N ARG A 122 -11.71 -1.78 -23.11
CA ARG A 122 -10.92 -1.82 -21.87
C ARG A 122 -11.73 -2.49 -20.77
N SER A 123 -11.12 -3.38 -20.00
CA SER A 123 -11.78 -3.90 -18.80
C SER A 123 -11.99 -2.81 -17.75
N SER A 124 -13.13 -2.90 -17.05
CA SER A 124 -13.43 -2.09 -15.88
C SER A 124 -14.01 -3.00 -14.80
N ALA A 125 -13.20 -3.36 -13.80
CA ALA A 125 -13.64 -4.26 -12.75
C ALA A 125 -14.44 -3.50 -11.68
N THR A 126 -15.44 -4.15 -11.09
CA THR A 126 -16.24 -3.56 -10.00
C THR A 126 -15.49 -3.47 -8.67
N ALA A 127 -14.30 -4.09 -8.59
CA ALA A 127 -13.42 -4.09 -7.43
C ALA A 127 -12.09 -3.33 -7.68
N GLU A 128 -12.00 -2.58 -8.80
CA GLU A 128 -10.78 -1.88 -9.27
C GLU A 128 -10.37 -0.70 -8.37
N ASP A 129 -11.31 -0.11 -7.63
CA ASP A 129 -11.09 1.09 -6.81
C ASP A 129 -10.95 0.80 -5.31
N LEU A 130 -10.69 -0.45 -4.92
CA LEU A 130 -10.27 -0.74 -3.54
C LEU A 130 -8.81 -0.27 -3.38
N PRO A 131 -8.44 0.54 -2.36
CA PRO A 131 -7.09 1.09 -2.16
C PRO A 131 -6.00 0.02 -2.08
N ASP A 132 -6.37 -1.18 -1.63
CA ASP A 132 -5.53 -2.36 -1.56
C ASP A 132 -5.34 -3.11 -2.89
N ALA A 133 -6.06 -2.72 -3.94
CA ALA A 133 -6.17 -3.45 -5.19
C ALA A 133 -5.64 -2.63 -6.38
N SER A 134 -4.31 -2.47 -6.45
CA SER A 134 -3.68 -2.08 -7.70
C SER A 134 -3.72 -3.27 -8.69
N PHE A 135 -4.80 -3.37 -9.47
CA PHE A 135 -4.85 -4.27 -10.64
C PHE A 135 -3.94 -3.77 -11.80
N ALA A 136 -2.90 -2.99 -11.47
CA ALA A 136 -1.97 -2.42 -12.43
C ALA A 136 -1.31 -3.55 -13.25
N GLY A 137 -1.48 -3.47 -14.58
CA GLY A 137 -0.91 -4.43 -15.53
C GLY A 137 -1.58 -5.81 -15.59
N GLN A 138 -2.73 -6.03 -14.94
CA GLN A 138 -3.42 -7.35 -14.96
C GLN A 138 -4.61 -7.40 -15.93
N GLN A 139 -4.97 -6.26 -16.52
CA GLN A 139 -6.19 -6.04 -17.28
C GLN A 139 -5.89 -5.84 -18.78
N ILE A 140 -6.76 -6.36 -19.64
CA ILE A 140 -6.56 -6.34 -21.09
C ILE A 140 -7.29 -5.15 -21.72
N SER A 141 -6.54 -4.34 -22.46
CA SER A 141 -7.08 -3.41 -23.46
C SER A 141 -6.94 -4.03 -24.84
N VAL A 142 -8.05 -4.14 -25.57
CA VAL A 142 -8.06 -4.62 -26.96
C VAL A 142 -8.20 -3.42 -27.88
N TYR A 143 -7.13 -3.13 -28.60
CA TYR A 143 -6.97 -1.96 -29.46
C TYR A 143 -7.46 -2.23 -30.90
N ASN A 144 -7.84 -1.15 -31.61
CA ASN A 144 -8.07 -1.15 -33.06
C ASN A 144 -9.18 -2.10 -33.52
N ILE A 145 -10.31 -2.11 -32.82
CA ILE A 145 -11.50 -2.89 -33.17
C ILE A 145 -12.24 -2.17 -34.28
N ARG A 146 -12.48 -2.84 -35.41
CA ARG A 146 -12.99 -2.22 -36.65
C ARG A 146 -14.42 -2.63 -37.00
N ASN A 147 -14.91 -3.73 -36.44
CA ASN A 147 -16.22 -4.27 -36.77
C ASN A 147 -16.90 -4.95 -35.58
N LYS A 148 -18.19 -5.24 -35.74
CA LYS A 148 -19.05 -5.88 -34.73
C LYS A 148 -18.55 -7.25 -34.28
N LYS A 149 -17.91 -8.02 -35.17
CA LYS A 149 -17.39 -9.36 -34.84
C LYS A 149 -16.19 -9.22 -33.90
N GLU A 150 -15.22 -8.39 -34.27
CA GLU A 150 -14.06 -8.07 -33.43
C GLU A 150 -14.47 -7.46 -32.10
N LEU A 151 -15.49 -6.59 -32.08
CA LEU A 151 -16.01 -6.01 -30.83
C LEU A 151 -16.51 -7.09 -29.88
N LEU A 152 -17.28 -8.05 -30.39
CA LEU A 152 -17.81 -9.13 -29.56
C LEU A 152 -16.69 -10.03 -29.03
N GLU A 153 -15.67 -10.31 -29.85
CA GLU A 153 -14.48 -11.05 -29.43
C GLU A 153 -13.68 -10.29 -28.37
N ALA A 154 -13.52 -8.97 -28.53
CA ALA A 154 -12.84 -8.11 -27.58
C ALA A 154 -13.57 -8.03 -26.22
N VAL A 155 -14.90 -7.86 -26.23
CA VAL A 155 -15.72 -7.88 -25.00
C VAL A 155 -15.56 -9.21 -24.26
N LYS A 156 -15.59 -10.33 -24.98
CA LYS A 156 -15.32 -11.65 -24.39
C LYS A 156 -13.88 -11.78 -23.88
N GLY A 157 -12.92 -11.19 -24.56
CA GLY A 157 -11.53 -11.12 -24.12
C GLY A 157 -11.39 -10.37 -22.79
N CYS A 158 -12.03 -9.21 -22.66
CA CYS A 158 -12.07 -8.47 -21.40
C CYS A 158 -12.77 -9.28 -20.29
N TRP A 159 -13.89 -9.94 -20.57
CA TRP A 159 -14.54 -10.85 -19.62
C TRP A 159 -13.64 -12.03 -19.19
N ALA A 160 -12.93 -12.63 -20.14
CA ALA A 160 -11.99 -13.71 -19.87
C ALA A 160 -10.78 -13.24 -19.06
N SER A 161 -10.36 -11.97 -19.20
CA SER A 161 -9.21 -11.41 -18.48
C SER A 161 -9.37 -11.43 -16.95
N LEU A 162 -10.63 -11.45 -16.46
CA LEU A 162 -10.94 -11.64 -15.05
C LEU A 162 -10.39 -12.98 -14.51
N TYR A 163 -10.23 -13.99 -15.36
CA TYR A 163 -9.75 -15.32 -14.98
C TYR A 163 -8.34 -15.59 -15.52
N THR A 164 -7.43 -14.63 -15.40
CA THR A 164 -5.99 -14.90 -15.51
C THR A 164 -5.49 -15.54 -14.22
N ALA A 165 -4.37 -16.29 -14.25
CA ALA A 165 -3.77 -16.86 -13.04
C ALA A 165 -3.50 -15.79 -11.99
N ARG A 166 -2.86 -14.68 -12.39
CA ARG A 166 -2.54 -13.55 -11.50
C ARG A 166 -3.78 -12.93 -10.86
N SER A 167 -4.83 -12.65 -11.65
CA SER A 167 -6.07 -12.06 -11.13
C SER A 167 -6.82 -13.03 -10.21
N THR A 168 -6.78 -14.33 -10.50
CA THR A 168 -7.42 -15.37 -9.70
C THR A 168 -6.70 -15.60 -8.37
N PHE A 169 -5.37 -15.71 -8.39
CA PHE A 169 -4.53 -15.78 -7.19
C PHE A 169 -4.77 -14.58 -6.27
N TYR A 170 -4.77 -13.38 -6.83
CA TYR A 170 -5.01 -12.16 -6.08
C TYR A 170 -6.38 -12.17 -5.38
N ARG A 171 -7.44 -12.56 -6.10
CA ARG A 171 -8.79 -12.64 -5.52
C ARG A 171 -8.88 -13.66 -4.39
N GLU A 172 -8.25 -14.81 -4.56
CA GLU A 172 -8.26 -15.86 -3.54
C GLU A 172 -7.52 -15.41 -2.28
N ASN A 173 -6.34 -14.81 -2.42
CA ASN A 173 -5.56 -14.29 -1.30
C ASN A 173 -6.26 -13.16 -0.54
N LYS A 174 -7.05 -12.32 -1.24
CA LYS A 174 -7.88 -11.27 -0.62
C LYS A 174 -9.23 -11.80 -0.12
N GLY A 175 -9.51 -13.10 -0.25
CA GLY A 175 -10.76 -13.72 0.21
C GLY A 175 -12.01 -13.34 -0.61
N PHE A 176 -11.85 -12.83 -1.84
CA PHE A 176 -12.98 -12.47 -2.68
C PHE A 176 -13.63 -13.71 -3.31
N LYS A 177 -14.88 -13.99 -2.91
CA LYS A 177 -15.72 -14.99 -3.58
C LYS A 177 -15.78 -14.71 -5.07
N HIS A 178 -15.30 -15.64 -5.89
CA HIS A 178 -15.22 -15.47 -7.35
C HIS A 178 -16.57 -15.14 -8.01
N GLU A 179 -17.67 -15.64 -7.44
CA GLU A 179 -19.05 -15.39 -7.90
C GLU A 179 -19.50 -13.94 -7.74
N LYS A 180 -18.90 -13.21 -6.79
CA LYS A 180 -19.26 -11.83 -6.45
C LYS A 180 -18.46 -10.80 -7.25
N VAL A 181 -17.32 -11.17 -7.83
CA VAL A 181 -16.50 -10.26 -8.61
C VAL A 181 -16.93 -10.28 -10.06
N LEU A 182 -17.37 -9.13 -10.56
CA LEU A 182 -17.78 -8.95 -11.95
C LEU A 182 -16.88 -7.94 -12.64
N ILE A 183 -16.96 -7.94 -13.96
CA ILE A 183 -16.21 -7.04 -14.80
C ILE A 183 -17.13 -6.45 -15.87
N ALA A 184 -17.12 -5.14 -15.96
CA ALA A 184 -17.68 -4.37 -17.05
C ALA A 184 -16.62 -4.14 -18.13
N VAL A 185 -17.05 -3.66 -19.30
CA VAL A 185 -16.16 -3.37 -20.43
C VAL A 185 -16.45 -1.97 -20.96
N ALA A 186 -15.47 -1.08 -20.88
CA ALA A 186 -15.51 0.23 -21.53
C ALA A 186 -15.26 0.04 -23.03
N VAL A 187 -16.22 0.39 -23.86
CA VAL A 187 -16.07 0.47 -25.32
C VAL A 187 -16.05 1.93 -25.71
N GLN A 188 -14.91 2.39 -26.20
CA GLN A 188 -14.65 3.81 -26.44
C GLN A 188 -14.12 4.02 -27.85
N LYS A 189 -14.45 5.15 -28.48
CA LYS A 189 -13.81 5.58 -29.73
C LYS A 189 -12.31 5.57 -29.54
N HIS A 190 -11.60 4.86 -30.42
CA HIS A 190 -10.16 4.77 -30.35
C HIS A 190 -9.54 5.92 -31.12
N LEU A 191 -8.78 6.75 -30.42
CA LEU A 191 -8.06 7.87 -31.00
C LEU A 191 -6.84 7.36 -31.78
N VAL A 192 -6.61 7.94 -32.96
CA VAL A 192 -5.34 7.83 -33.67
C VAL A 192 -4.41 8.88 -33.09
N SER A 193 -3.86 8.56 -31.93
CA SER A 193 -3.03 9.50 -31.18
C SER A 193 -1.70 9.75 -31.87
N ASP A 194 -1.41 11.02 -32.12
CA ASP A 194 -0.08 11.49 -32.55
C ASP A 194 0.90 11.44 -31.36
N LYS A 195 0.36 11.70 -30.17
CA LYS A 195 1.06 11.82 -28.89
C LYS A 195 0.13 11.33 -27.79
N ALA A 196 0.68 10.72 -26.76
CA ALA A 196 -0.08 10.30 -25.59
C ALA A 196 0.82 10.24 -24.36
N GLY A 197 0.20 10.18 -23.18
CA GLY A 197 0.96 10.11 -21.94
C GLY A 197 0.10 10.11 -20.70
N VAL A 198 0.76 10.44 -19.59
CA VAL A 198 0.16 10.48 -18.25
C VAL A 198 0.39 11.85 -17.62
N GLY A 199 -0.42 12.20 -16.63
CA GLY A 199 -0.26 13.43 -15.87
C GLY A 199 -0.69 13.24 -14.44
N PHE A 200 -0.06 13.98 -13.55
CA PHE A 200 -0.32 13.98 -12.12
C PHE A 200 -0.62 15.40 -11.68
N THR A 201 -1.71 15.60 -10.96
CA THR A 201 -2.03 16.90 -10.34
C THR A 201 -1.29 17.08 -9.01
N ILE A 202 -0.15 16.43 -8.86
CA ILE A 202 0.78 16.51 -7.73
C ILE A 202 2.11 16.02 -8.27
N HIS A 203 3.23 16.46 -7.73
CA HIS A 203 4.50 15.82 -8.06
C HIS A 203 4.61 14.47 -7.32
N PRO A 204 4.57 13.31 -8.00
CA PRO A 204 4.42 12.01 -7.33
C PRO A 204 5.66 11.59 -6.52
N ALA A 205 6.86 12.02 -6.92
CA ALA A 205 8.08 11.70 -6.17
C ALA A 205 8.34 12.59 -4.95
N THR A 206 7.95 13.87 -5.01
CA THR A 206 8.24 14.86 -3.94
C THR A 206 7.01 15.19 -3.08
N GLY A 207 5.84 14.71 -3.49
CA GLY A 207 4.55 15.03 -2.89
C GLY A 207 4.14 16.50 -2.96
N ASN A 208 4.79 17.30 -3.80
CA ASN A 208 4.50 18.72 -3.91
C ASN A 208 3.11 18.95 -4.56
N LYS A 209 2.14 19.33 -3.73
CA LYS A 209 0.75 19.63 -4.12
C LYS A 209 0.62 20.90 -4.94
N GLU A 210 1.63 21.75 -4.99
CA GLU A 210 1.62 22.99 -5.78
C GLU A 210 2.10 22.77 -7.22
N GLN A 211 2.33 21.52 -7.65
CA GLN A 211 2.85 21.19 -8.98
C GLN A 211 1.94 20.24 -9.74
N VAL A 212 1.89 20.41 -11.07
CA VAL A 212 1.34 19.45 -12.03
C VAL A 212 2.50 18.88 -12.82
N MET A 213 2.57 17.57 -12.93
CA MET A 213 3.57 16.89 -13.76
C MET A 213 2.88 16.23 -14.95
N ILE A 214 3.42 16.40 -16.14
CA ILE A 214 2.91 15.83 -17.38
C ILE A 214 4.05 15.05 -18.03
N GLU A 215 3.80 13.79 -18.35
CA GLU A 215 4.70 12.96 -19.16
C GLU A 215 4.06 12.66 -20.52
N GLY A 216 4.83 12.73 -21.60
CA GLY A 216 4.33 12.49 -22.95
C GLY A 216 5.34 11.84 -23.89
N SER A 217 4.86 10.97 -24.78
CA SER A 217 5.65 10.37 -25.86
C SER A 217 4.90 10.37 -27.19
N TRP A 218 5.57 9.97 -28.26
CA TRP A 218 5.00 9.87 -29.60
C TRP A 218 4.12 8.62 -29.75
N GLY A 219 3.07 8.72 -30.55
CA GLY A 219 2.17 7.61 -30.87
C GLY A 219 1.17 7.29 -29.75
N GLN A 220 0.84 6.01 -29.63
CA GLN A 220 -0.16 5.49 -28.69
C GLN A 220 0.38 5.41 -27.24
N GLY A 221 -0.52 5.55 -26.25
CA GLY A 221 -0.14 5.75 -24.85
C GLY A 221 0.33 4.52 -24.08
N ASP A 222 0.13 3.30 -24.60
CA ASP A 222 0.41 2.04 -23.89
C ASP A 222 1.88 1.93 -23.45
N MET A 223 2.81 2.41 -24.27
CA MET A 223 4.24 2.42 -23.94
C MET A 223 4.59 3.34 -22.76
N VAL A 224 3.88 4.46 -22.60
CA VAL A 224 4.11 5.39 -21.46
C VAL A 224 3.49 4.83 -20.19
N VAL A 225 2.27 4.30 -20.28
CA VAL A 225 1.55 3.69 -19.14
C VAL A 225 2.28 2.45 -18.62
N SER A 226 2.81 1.61 -19.52
CA SER A 226 3.61 0.44 -19.14
C SER A 226 5.05 0.77 -18.72
N GLY A 227 5.50 2.01 -18.92
CA GLY A 227 6.89 2.43 -18.70
C GLY A 227 7.89 1.79 -19.68
N SER A 228 7.42 1.24 -20.80
CA SER A 228 8.25 0.63 -21.86
C SER A 228 8.96 1.67 -22.75
N VAL A 229 8.71 2.95 -22.53
CA VAL A 229 9.41 4.07 -23.15
C VAL A 229 9.72 5.10 -22.07
N THR A 230 10.88 5.74 -22.14
CA THR A 230 11.17 6.95 -21.37
C THR A 230 10.45 8.12 -22.06
N PRO A 231 9.46 8.76 -21.42
CA PRO A 231 8.72 9.89 -22.00
C PRO A 231 9.47 11.21 -21.79
N ASP A 232 8.98 12.31 -22.40
CA ASP A 232 9.34 13.66 -21.96
C ASP A 232 8.60 13.98 -20.67
N THR A 233 9.21 14.77 -19.79
CA THR A 233 8.61 15.19 -18.50
C THR A 233 8.57 16.71 -18.42
N PHE A 234 7.41 17.24 -18.00
CA PHE A 234 7.16 18.66 -17.81
C PHE A 234 6.53 18.87 -16.43
N VAL A 235 7.14 19.73 -15.61
CA VAL A 235 6.61 20.11 -14.29
C VAL A 235 6.19 21.56 -14.34
N LEU A 236 4.94 21.86 -13.97
CA LEU A 236 4.37 23.20 -13.97
C LEU A 236 3.92 23.59 -12.55
N ASP A 237 4.12 24.84 -12.18
CA ASP A 237 3.60 25.42 -10.93
C ASP A 237 2.09 25.71 -11.07
N LYS A 238 1.27 25.18 -10.17
CA LYS A 238 -0.19 25.31 -10.22
C LYS A 238 -0.68 26.75 -10.11
N ARG A 239 0.07 27.61 -9.42
CA ARG A 239 -0.37 28.98 -9.08
C ARG A 239 -0.32 29.89 -10.30
N ASN A 240 0.63 29.67 -11.19
CA ASN A 240 0.89 30.56 -12.33
C ASN A 240 1.06 29.85 -13.68
N GLY A 241 1.04 28.50 -13.70
CA GLY A 241 1.21 27.69 -14.91
C GLY A 241 2.60 27.76 -15.52
N LYS A 242 3.62 28.30 -14.82
CA LYS A 242 4.98 28.40 -15.33
C LYS A 242 5.69 27.06 -15.26
N MET A 243 6.50 26.77 -16.28
CA MET A 243 7.39 25.61 -16.32
C MET A 243 8.45 25.72 -15.21
N VAL A 244 8.47 24.73 -14.33
CA VAL A 244 9.49 24.56 -13.29
C VAL A 244 10.61 23.68 -13.80
N GLU A 245 10.27 22.59 -14.50
CA GLU A 245 11.24 21.60 -15.00
C GLU A 245 10.79 21.06 -16.35
N ARG A 246 11.76 20.85 -17.25
CA ARG A 246 11.56 20.25 -18.58
C ARG A 246 12.68 19.26 -18.85
N HIS A 247 12.31 18.00 -19.02
CA HIS A 247 13.23 16.92 -19.39
C HIS A 247 12.79 16.31 -20.71
N ILE A 248 13.65 16.37 -21.73
CA ILE A 248 13.36 15.81 -23.07
C ILE A 248 14.18 14.54 -23.26
N SER A 249 13.49 13.41 -23.44
CA SER A 249 14.12 12.11 -23.65
C SER A 249 14.11 11.73 -25.13
N SER A 250 14.88 10.70 -25.51
CA SER A 250 14.99 10.26 -26.91
C SER A 250 13.70 9.65 -27.46
N LYS A 251 12.82 9.10 -26.62
CA LYS A 251 11.55 8.46 -27.04
C LYS A 251 11.75 7.53 -28.24
N GLU A 252 12.73 6.63 -28.17
CA GLU A 252 13.24 5.91 -29.36
C GLU A 252 12.21 5.07 -30.10
N LYS A 253 11.16 4.64 -29.39
CA LYS A 253 10.11 3.75 -29.89
C LYS A 253 8.75 4.36 -29.64
N MET A 254 7.84 4.10 -30.56
CA MET A 254 6.42 4.46 -30.45
C MET A 254 5.55 3.30 -30.93
N GLU A 255 4.30 3.29 -30.48
CA GLU A 255 3.29 2.39 -31.00
C GLU A 255 2.34 3.11 -31.96
N ILE A 256 2.09 2.45 -33.09
CA ILE A 256 1.14 2.90 -34.11
C ILE A 256 0.20 1.75 -34.45
N PHE A 257 -0.89 2.05 -35.16
CA PHE A 257 -1.80 1.01 -35.64
C PHE A 257 -1.12 0.06 -36.61
N ASP A 258 -1.37 -1.24 -36.44
CA ASP A 258 -1.10 -2.21 -37.48
C ASP A 258 -2.29 -2.28 -38.45
N GLU A 259 -2.14 -1.62 -39.61
CA GLU A 259 -3.20 -1.61 -40.61
C GLU A 259 -3.49 -3.00 -41.20
N LYS A 260 -2.51 -3.91 -41.20
CA LYS A 260 -2.61 -5.24 -41.80
C LYS A 260 -3.14 -6.29 -40.82
N LYS A 261 -2.64 -6.30 -39.58
CA LYS A 261 -2.97 -7.34 -38.58
C LYS A 261 -4.01 -6.92 -37.54
N GLY A 262 -4.36 -5.64 -37.46
CA GLY A 262 -5.12 -5.11 -36.33
C GLY A 262 -4.25 -4.96 -35.07
N GLY A 263 -4.77 -4.29 -34.05
CA GLY A 263 -4.00 -3.93 -32.86
C GLY A 263 -2.94 -2.86 -33.10
N LEU A 264 -1.89 -2.88 -32.26
CA LEU A 264 -0.76 -1.95 -32.28
C LEU A 264 0.52 -2.66 -32.71
N LYS A 265 1.44 -1.92 -33.33
CA LYS A 265 2.80 -2.36 -33.65
C LYS A 265 3.82 -1.33 -33.16
N LYS A 266 4.93 -1.83 -32.63
CA LYS A 266 6.08 -1.02 -32.22
C LYS A 266 6.91 -0.64 -33.43
N VAL A 267 7.26 0.63 -33.53
CA VAL A 267 8.15 1.19 -34.57
C VAL A 267 9.16 2.14 -33.94
N MET A 268 10.30 2.33 -34.59
CA MET A 268 11.26 3.34 -34.18
C MET A 268 10.72 4.74 -34.48
N VAL A 269 10.88 5.66 -33.53
CA VAL A 269 10.64 7.08 -33.76
C VAL A 269 11.74 7.62 -34.69
N PRO A 270 11.39 8.37 -35.76
CA PRO A 270 12.39 8.96 -36.64
C PRO A 270 13.42 9.79 -35.86
N PRO A 271 14.74 9.69 -36.14
CA PRO A 271 15.78 10.36 -35.36
C PRO A 271 15.56 11.87 -35.17
N LYS A 272 14.98 12.54 -36.18
CA LYS A 272 14.63 13.97 -36.12
C LYS A 272 13.58 14.32 -35.05
N LYS A 273 12.70 13.37 -34.69
CA LYS A 273 11.65 13.55 -33.67
C LYS A 273 12.09 13.16 -32.25
N GLN A 274 13.18 12.41 -32.13
CA GLN A 274 13.61 11.86 -30.84
C GLN A 274 14.04 12.96 -29.86
N LYS A 275 14.78 13.97 -30.34
CA LYS A 275 15.32 15.06 -29.51
C LYS A 275 14.40 16.28 -29.38
N ILE A 276 13.18 16.21 -29.92
CA ILE A 276 12.20 17.30 -29.87
C ILE A 276 11.13 16.94 -28.83
N PRO A 277 10.60 17.90 -28.06
CA PRO A 277 9.47 17.66 -27.17
C PRO A 277 8.28 17.08 -27.95
N ALA A 278 7.73 15.98 -27.43
CA ALA A 278 6.51 15.36 -27.96
C ALA A 278 5.32 16.31 -27.83
N VAL A 279 5.21 17.02 -26.71
CA VAL A 279 4.10 17.92 -26.40
C VAL A 279 4.52 19.37 -26.62
N SER A 280 3.74 20.14 -27.39
CA SER A 280 3.98 21.58 -27.59
C SER A 280 3.56 22.41 -26.38
N ASP A 281 4.01 23.66 -26.31
CA ASP A 281 3.64 24.57 -25.20
C ASP A 281 2.12 24.83 -25.13
N ASP A 282 1.45 24.93 -26.29
CA ASP A 282 -0.01 25.10 -26.35
C ASP A 282 -0.77 23.84 -25.89
N GLU A 283 -0.27 22.66 -26.23
CA GLU A 283 -0.83 21.39 -25.77
C GLU A 283 -0.58 21.20 -24.26
N LEU A 284 0.59 21.59 -23.76
CA LEU A 284 0.90 21.59 -22.32
C LEU A 284 -0.03 22.51 -21.55
N LYS A 285 -0.33 23.69 -22.08
CA LYS A 285 -1.29 24.61 -21.47
C LYS A 285 -2.69 23.99 -21.40
N GLN A 286 -3.16 23.35 -22.48
CA GLN A 286 -4.44 22.64 -22.48
C GLN A 286 -4.47 21.51 -21.45
N LEU A 287 -3.42 20.70 -21.38
CA LEU A 287 -3.29 19.62 -20.39
C LEU A 287 -3.29 20.15 -18.96
N PHE A 288 -2.57 21.24 -18.69
CA PHE A 288 -2.53 21.91 -17.39
C PHE A 288 -3.91 22.40 -16.96
N GLU A 289 -4.66 23.07 -17.85
CA GLU A 289 -6.02 23.52 -17.55
C GLU A 289 -6.98 22.36 -17.28
N LEU A 290 -6.84 21.25 -18.01
CA LEU A 290 -7.62 20.03 -17.76
C LEU A 290 -7.24 19.36 -16.43
N ALA A 291 -5.96 19.32 -16.09
CA ALA A 291 -5.45 18.81 -14.81
C ALA A 291 -6.07 19.54 -13.62
N LEU A 292 -6.11 20.88 -13.66
CA LEU A 292 -6.73 21.69 -12.61
C LEU A 292 -8.25 21.46 -12.51
N LYS A 293 -8.95 21.30 -13.64
CA LYS A 293 -10.39 20.99 -13.65
C LYS A 293 -10.67 19.61 -13.04
N LEU A 294 -9.84 18.61 -13.36
CA LEU A 294 -9.93 17.27 -12.78
C LEU A 294 -9.78 17.32 -11.26
N GLU A 295 -8.68 17.90 -10.77
CA GLU A 295 -8.42 18.00 -9.33
C GLU A 295 -9.51 18.77 -8.59
N LYS A 296 -9.99 19.88 -9.17
CA LYS A 296 -11.09 20.67 -8.59
C LYS A 296 -12.38 19.86 -8.46
N HIS A 297 -12.69 19.03 -9.46
CA HIS A 297 -13.90 18.20 -9.44
C HIS A 297 -13.81 17.09 -8.40
N TYR A 298 -12.72 16.32 -8.42
CA TYR A 298 -12.53 15.18 -7.54
C TYR A 298 -12.09 15.58 -6.12
N ARG A 299 -11.67 16.84 -5.91
CA ARG A 299 -11.18 17.38 -4.63
C ARG A 299 -10.02 16.60 -4.02
N HIS A 300 -9.27 15.91 -4.87
CA HIS A 300 -8.16 15.05 -4.52
C HIS A 300 -7.15 15.04 -5.67
N PRO A 301 -5.84 14.95 -5.41
CA PRO A 301 -4.86 14.75 -6.47
C PRO A 301 -5.21 13.59 -7.40
N GLN A 302 -5.10 13.81 -8.70
CA GLN A 302 -5.44 12.87 -9.76
C GLN A 302 -4.20 12.42 -10.55
N ASP A 303 -4.17 11.14 -10.89
CA ASP A 303 -3.36 10.51 -11.93
C ASP A 303 -4.28 10.29 -13.15
N PHE A 304 -3.96 10.93 -14.28
CA PHE A 304 -4.78 10.92 -15.48
C PHE A 304 -3.99 10.52 -16.73
N GLU A 305 -4.63 9.74 -17.59
CA GLU A 305 -4.10 9.37 -18.91
C GLU A 305 -4.70 10.30 -19.96
N TRP A 306 -3.88 10.72 -20.92
CA TRP A 306 -4.28 11.63 -21.98
C TRP A 306 -3.75 11.21 -23.35
N ALA A 307 -4.41 11.69 -24.40
CA ALA A 307 -4.08 11.43 -25.78
C ALA A 307 -4.38 12.67 -26.63
N ILE A 308 -3.57 12.90 -27.67
CA ILE A 308 -3.73 14.01 -28.61
C ILE A 308 -3.92 13.46 -30.01
N GLU A 309 -5.02 13.85 -30.65
CA GLU A 309 -5.34 13.52 -32.05
C GLU A 309 -5.60 14.84 -32.79
N GLY A 310 -4.79 15.15 -33.80
CA GLY A 310 -4.97 16.36 -34.60
C GLY A 310 -4.89 17.66 -33.79
N GLY A 311 -4.02 17.71 -32.78
CA GLY A 311 -3.82 18.87 -31.89
C GLY A 311 -4.88 19.05 -30.80
N LYS A 312 -5.90 18.17 -30.72
CA LYS A 312 -6.93 18.20 -29.68
C LYS A 312 -6.60 17.22 -28.56
N VAL A 313 -6.58 17.72 -27.34
CA VAL A 313 -6.37 16.93 -26.12
C VAL A 313 -7.64 16.18 -25.71
N TYR A 314 -7.49 14.91 -25.39
CA TYR A 314 -8.52 14.05 -24.83
C TYR A 314 -8.04 13.40 -23.54
N LEU A 315 -8.93 13.28 -22.55
CA LEU A 315 -8.71 12.49 -21.34
C LEU A 315 -9.26 11.09 -21.54
N VAL A 316 -8.42 10.08 -21.34
CA VAL A 316 -8.77 8.67 -21.58
C VAL A 316 -8.89 7.86 -20.30
N GLN A 317 -8.38 8.36 -19.17
CA GLN A 317 -8.57 7.78 -17.83
C GLN A 317 -8.24 8.80 -16.72
N THR A 318 -8.79 8.62 -15.53
CA THR A 318 -8.37 9.31 -14.30
C THR A 318 -8.60 8.42 -13.08
N ARG A 319 -7.79 8.61 -12.04
CA ARG A 319 -7.93 8.01 -10.70
C ARG A 319 -7.24 8.87 -9.64
N ALA A 320 -7.57 8.65 -8.37
CA ALA A 320 -6.89 9.31 -7.25
C ALA A 320 -5.44 8.84 -7.09
N VAL A 321 -4.53 9.73 -6.70
CA VAL A 321 -3.15 9.39 -6.30
C VAL A 321 -3.14 8.87 -4.87
N THR A 322 -2.68 7.64 -4.64
CA THR A 322 -2.76 6.96 -3.33
C THR A 322 -1.47 7.02 -2.50
N VAL A 323 -0.33 7.42 -3.09
CA VAL A 323 0.98 7.47 -2.39
C VAL A 323 1.60 8.84 -2.58
N VAL A 324 1.84 9.55 -1.46
CA VAL A 324 2.44 10.90 -1.44
C VAL A 324 3.54 10.93 -0.37
N TYR A 325 4.78 11.22 -0.77
CA TYR A 325 5.90 11.43 0.15
C TYR A 325 6.06 12.91 0.44
N GLU A 326 6.13 13.32 1.71
CA GLU A 326 6.41 14.73 2.04
C GLU A 326 7.91 15.04 1.93
N LYS A 327 8.22 16.22 1.36
CA LYS A 327 9.58 16.72 1.20
C LYS A 327 10.14 17.24 2.53
N GLU A 328 11.08 16.52 3.13
CA GLU A 328 12.06 17.13 4.05
C GLU A 328 13.14 17.88 3.25
N LYS A 329 13.72 18.95 3.83
CA LYS A 329 14.73 19.81 3.18
C LYS A 329 15.88 18.97 2.60
N GLY A 330 16.28 19.30 1.37
CA GLY A 330 17.41 18.67 0.69
C GLY A 330 18.73 19.01 1.37
N ASP A 331 19.66 18.05 1.32
CA ASP A 331 20.97 18.16 1.93
C ASP A 331 21.90 18.96 1.01
N GLU A 332 22.23 20.21 1.38
CA GLU A 332 23.08 21.11 0.58
C GLU A 332 24.50 20.56 0.34
N THR A 333 24.90 19.53 1.09
CA THR A 333 26.20 18.85 0.99
C THR A 333 26.42 18.13 -0.34
N LEU A 334 25.35 17.68 -1.02
CA LEU A 334 25.43 16.95 -2.29
C LEU A 334 25.98 17.79 -3.44
N ASN A 335 25.87 19.12 -3.38
CA ASN A 335 26.34 20.04 -4.43
C ASN A 335 27.88 20.03 -4.60
N SER A 336 28.61 19.50 -3.63
CA SER A 336 30.08 19.41 -3.66
C SER A 336 30.62 18.17 -4.39
N TYR A 337 29.77 17.17 -4.65
CA TYR A 337 30.17 15.91 -5.28
C TYR A 337 30.01 15.95 -6.80
N LYS A 338 30.89 15.23 -7.49
CA LYS A 338 30.85 15.13 -8.95
C LYS A 338 29.60 14.36 -9.38
N VAL A 339 28.72 15.01 -10.14
CA VAL A 339 27.58 14.34 -10.77
C VAL A 339 28.08 13.39 -11.85
N LEU A 340 27.72 12.11 -11.75
CA LEU A 340 27.99 11.08 -12.76
C LEU A 340 26.86 11.00 -13.78
N LEU A 341 25.62 10.94 -13.30
CA LEU A 341 24.42 10.74 -14.11
C LEU A 341 23.27 11.59 -13.56
N LYS A 342 22.32 11.91 -14.44
CA LYS A 342 21.03 12.48 -14.10
C LYS A 342 19.93 11.67 -14.75
N GLY A 343 18.83 11.51 -14.06
CA GLY A 343 17.61 10.88 -14.52
C GLY A 343 16.40 11.47 -13.79
N LEU A 344 15.28 10.76 -13.83
CA LEU A 344 14.05 11.14 -13.17
C LEU A 344 14.08 10.70 -11.70
N ALA A 345 13.71 11.62 -10.80
CA ALA A 345 13.49 11.34 -9.39
C ALA A 345 12.29 10.39 -9.23
N ALA A 346 12.56 9.09 -9.05
CA ALA A 346 11.51 8.08 -9.06
C ALA A 346 10.99 7.76 -7.66
N SER A 347 11.88 7.55 -6.70
CA SER A 347 11.55 7.27 -5.31
C SER A 347 12.48 8.05 -4.40
N PRO A 348 11.95 8.83 -3.43
CA PRO A 348 12.74 9.78 -2.66
C PRO A 348 13.69 9.09 -1.68
N GLY A 349 14.64 9.88 -1.19
CA GLY A 349 15.69 9.45 -0.28
C GLY A 349 17.05 9.53 -0.94
N VAL A 350 18.09 9.26 -0.18
CA VAL A 350 19.46 9.28 -0.70
C VAL A 350 20.21 8.10 -0.07
N ALA A 351 20.94 7.35 -0.88
CA ALA A 351 21.62 6.13 -0.45
C ALA A 351 22.95 5.93 -1.19
N SER A 352 23.92 5.33 -0.50
CA SER A 352 25.30 5.19 -0.99
C SER A 352 25.80 3.75 -0.83
N GLY A 353 26.35 3.17 -1.88
CA GLY A 353 26.75 1.76 -1.89
C GLY A 353 27.53 1.36 -3.14
N PRO A 354 28.07 0.14 -3.16
CA PRO A 354 28.73 -0.41 -4.34
C PRO A 354 27.70 -0.73 -5.43
N VAL A 355 28.03 -0.34 -6.66
CA VAL A 355 27.25 -0.66 -7.86
C VAL A 355 27.29 -2.15 -8.13
N LYS A 356 26.12 -2.71 -8.47
CA LYS A 356 25.98 -4.05 -9.05
C LYS A 356 25.18 -3.96 -10.32
N ILE A 357 25.86 -4.15 -11.45
CA ILE A 357 25.28 -4.08 -12.78
C ILE A 357 24.65 -5.43 -13.12
N VAL A 358 23.33 -5.45 -13.23
CA VAL A 358 22.55 -6.65 -13.52
C VAL A 358 21.90 -6.49 -14.90
N LYS A 359 22.45 -7.18 -15.90
CA LYS A 359 21.93 -7.15 -17.29
C LYS A 359 20.72 -8.05 -17.51
N ASN A 360 20.50 -9.05 -16.64
CA ASN A 360 19.39 -9.98 -16.73
C ASN A 360 18.94 -10.48 -15.33
N PRO A 361 17.68 -10.94 -15.17
CA PRO A 361 17.16 -11.41 -13.88
C PRO A 361 17.85 -12.68 -13.33
N THR A 362 18.66 -13.39 -14.13
CA THR A 362 19.35 -14.61 -13.69
C THR A 362 20.56 -14.34 -12.80
N HIS A 363 20.91 -13.08 -12.57
CA HIS A 363 22.06 -12.67 -11.73
C HIS A 363 21.67 -11.84 -10.51
N LEU A 364 20.40 -11.92 -10.09
CA LEU A 364 19.85 -11.14 -8.98
C LEU A 364 20.44 -11.52 -7.61
N GLU A 365 20.99 -12.73 -7.49
CA GLU A 365 21.75 -13.19 -6.32
C GLU A 365 23.01 -12.36 -6.04
N LYS A 366 23.51 -11.62 -7.04
CA LYS A 366 24.63 -10.68 -6.85
C LYS A 366 24.30 -9.52 -5.92
N ILE A 367 23.01 -9.16 -5.81
CA ILE A 367 22.55 -8.02 -5.01
C ILE A 367 22.46 -8.41 -3.53
N LYS A 368 23.28 -7.77 -2.70
CA LYS A 368 23.29 -7.87 -1.25
C LYS A 368 22.71 -6.62 -0.60
N GLU A 369 22.45 -6.70 0.71
CA GLU A 369 22.00 -5.56 1.48
C GLU A 369 23.06 -4.44 1.47
N GLY A 370 22.65 -3.23 1.11
CA GLY A 370 23.56 -2.08 0.98
C GLY A 370 24.07 -1.81 -0.45
N ASP A 371 23.85 -2.73 -1.40
CA ASP A 371 24.29 -2.55 -2.79
C ASP A 371 23.36 -1.60 -3.57
N ILE A 372 23.89 -1.00 -4.63
CA ILE A 372 23.11 -0.21 -5.59
C ILE A 372 22.87 -1.05 -6.84
N LEU A 373 21.62 -1.40 -7.08
CA LEU A 373 21.21 -2.14 -8.27
C LEU A 373 21.20 -1.20 -9.47
N VAL A 374 22.06 -1.48 -10.45
CA VAL A 374 22.11 -0.76 -11.73
C VAL A 374 21.68 -1.73 -12.84
N THR A 375 20.66 -1.36 -13.60
CA THR A 375 20.15 -2.22 -14.69
C THR A 375 19.54 -1.38 -15.81
N LYS A 376 19.28 -2.00 -16.96
CA LYS A 376 18.64 -1.29 -18.07
C LYS A 376 17.18 -0.97 -17.76
N MET A 377 16.44 -1.96 -17.27
CA MET A 377 15.04 -1.87 -16.86
C MET A 377 14.73 -3.02 -15.89
N THR A 378 13.77 -2.85 -14.99
CA THR A 378 13.31 -3.91 -14.07
C THR A 378 11.97 -4.50 -14.51
N ASP A 379 11.73 -5.74 -14.11
CA ASP A 379 10.45 -6.45 -14.22
C ASP A 379 10.11 -7.14 -12.87
N PRO A 380 8.96 -7.82 -12.72
CA PRO A 380 8.56 -8.43 -11.44
C PRO A 380 9.56 -9.42 -10.83
N ASP A 381 10.46 -10.02 -11.64
CA ASP A 381 11.45 -10.96 -11.12
C ASP A 381 12.54 -10.24 -10.30
N TYR A 382 12.73 -8.93 -10.51
CA TYR A 382 13.69 -8.10 -9.77
C TYR A 382 13.24 -7.77 -8.34
N VAL A 383 11.96 -7.93 -7.99
CA VAL A 383 11.39 -7.50 -6.70
C VAL A 383 12.18 -8.01 -5.48
N PRO A 384 12.60 -9.30 -5.41
CA PRO A 384 13.41 -9.78 -4.28
C PRO A 384 14.74 -9.06 -4.14
N ALA A 385 15.39 -8.69 -5.25
CA ALA A 385 16.65 -7.95 -5.23
C ALA A 385 16.44 -6.46 -4.92
N MET A 386 15.37 -5.86 -5.45
CA MET A 386 14.98 -4.47 -5.15
C MET A 386 14.76 -4.26 -3.65
N LYS A 387 14.20 -5.25 -2.94
CA LYS A 387 14.05 -5.23 -1.48
C LYS A 387 15.37 -5.23 -0.71
N ARG A 388 16.44 -5.78 -1.30
CA ARG A 388 17.77 -5.84 -0.68
C ARG A 388 18.62 -4.62 -1.02
N ALA A 389 18.43 -4.05 -2.21
CA ALA A 389 19.21 -2.92 -2.68
C ALA A 389 18.97 -1.66 -1.81
N ALA A 390 20.03 -0.90 -1.55
CA ALA A 390 19.94 0.39 -0.89
C ALA A 390 19.40 1.49 -1.82
N ALA A 391 19.73 1.39 -3.12
CA ALA A 391 19.18 2.23 -4.18
C ALA A 391 19.08 1.47 -5.49
N ILE A 392 18.28 2.00 -6.41
CA ILE A 392 18.07 1.47 -7.75
C ILE A 392 18.32 2.58 -8.78
N VAL A 393 19.11 2.27 -9.81
CA VAL A 393 19.37 3.16 -10.96
C VAL A 393 19.03 2.41 -12.24
N THR A 394 18.19 2.99 -13.10
CA THR A 394 17.88 2.40 -14.41
C THR A 394 18.16 3.31 -15.60
N ASP A 395 18.70 2.73 -16.68
CA ASP A 395 18.93 3.46 -17.95
C ASP A 395 17.63 3.93 -18.59
N GLU A 396 16.61 3.07 -18.58
CA GLU A 396 15.31 3.30 -19.17
C GLU A 396 14.21 3.37 -18.09
N GLY A 397 13.12 4.06 -18.40
CA GLY A 397 11.92 4.14 -17.57
C GLY A 397 11.52 5.56 -17.21
N GLY A 398 10.20 5.80 -17.16
CA GLY A 398 9.58 7.02 -16.63
C GLY A 398 9.11 6.87 -15.19
N ILE A 399 8.38 7.86 -14.69
CA ILE A 399 7.84 7.87 -13.32
C ILE A 399 6.84 6.72 -13.03
N THR A 400 6.29 6.15 -14.11
CA THR A 400 5.35 5.02 -14.17
C THR A 400 6.02 3.68 -14.43
N SER A 401 7.34 3.65 -14.59
CA SER A 401 8.06 2.39 -14.82
C SER A 401 7.93 1.43 -13.64
N HIS A 402 8.11 0.13 -13.91
CA HIS A 402 8.11 -0.91 -12.87
C HIS A 402 9.09 -0.55 -11.73
N ALA A 403 10.29 -0.07 -12.07
CA ALA A 403 11.29 0.35 -11.10
C ALA A 403 10.75 1.47 -10.20
N ALA A 404 10.14 2.50 -10.79
CA ALA A 404 9.62 3.65 -10.06
C ALA A 404 8.45 3.29 -9.13
N ILE A 405 7.48 2.50 -9.61
CA ILE A 405 6.28 2.12 -8.84
C ILE A 405 6.67 1.25 -7.63
N VAL A 406 7.39 0.15 -7.89
CA VAL A 406 7.77 -0.80 -6.83
C VAL A 406 8.72 -0.17 -5.82
N SER A 407 9.66 0.68 -6.27
CA SER A 407 10.60 1.33 -5.34
C SER A 407 9.89 2.27 -4.37
N ARG A 408 8.82 2.96 -4.80
CA ARG A 408 7.97 3.73 -3.88
C ARG A 408 7.31 2.81 -2.86
N GLU A 409 6.60 1.78 -3.32
CA GLU A 409 5.92 0.83 -2.43
C GLU A 409 6.86 0.21 -1.38
N LEU A 410 8.12 -0.04 -1.74
CA LEU A 410 9.15 -0.58 -0.85
C LEU A 410 9.88 0.47 -0.01
N GLY A 411 9.78 1.77 -0.35
CA GLY A 411 10.58 2.83 0.26
C GLY A 411 12.06 2.80 -0.14
N THR A 412 12.42 2.12 -1.23
CA THR A 412 13.79 2.06 -1.75
C THR A 412 14.09 3.30 -2.59
N VAL A 413 15.27 3.91 -2.43
CA VAL A 413 15.70 5.09 -3.21
C VAL A 413 15.84 4.73 -4.69
N CYS A 414 15.31 5.56 -5.61
CA CYS A 414 15.30 5.20 -7.02
C CYS A 414 15.44 6.39 -7.97
N VAL A 415 16.31 6.24 -8.97
CA VAL A 415 16.47 7.13 -10.12
C VAL A 415 16.32 6.31 -11.40
N VAL A 416 15.46 6.76 -12.32
CA VAL A 416 15.17 6.03 -13.57
C VAL A 416 15.45 6.91 -14.78
N GLY A 417 15.67 6.31 -15.94
CA GLY A 417 15.86 7.06 -17.18
C GLY A 417 17.20 7.80 -17.25
N THR A 418 18.28 7.23 -16.70
CA THR A 418 19.62 7.83 -16.75
C THR A 418 20.33 7.68 -18.09
N HIS A 419 19.75 6.90 -19.01
CA HIS A 419 20.25 6.55 -20.33
C HIS A 419 21.49 5.63 -20.34
N ASP A 420 22.55 6.02 -19.65
CA ASP A 420 23.89 5.44 -19.84
C ASP A 420 24.49 4.86 -18.54
N ALA A 421 23.69 4.59 -17.50
CA ALA A 421 24.20 4.11 -16.21
C ALA A 421 24.88 2.75 -16.30
N THR A 422 24.32 1.80 -17.06
CA THR A 422 24.94 0.47 -17.22
C THR A 422 26.25 0.48 -18.01
N GLU A 423 26.54 1.57 -18.74
CA GLU A 423 27.77 1.75 -19.51
C GLU A 423 28.79 2.64 -18.79
N MET A 424 28.34 3.69 -18.12
CA MET A 424 29.20 4.66 -17.44
C MET A 424 29.68 4.18 -16.06
N LEU A 425 28.88 3.39 -15.36
CA LEU A 425 29.22 2.86 -14.04
C LEU A 425 29.97 1.54 -14.15
N LYS A 426 30.74 1.20 -13.11
CA LYS A 426 31.47 -0.08 -13.02
C LYS A 426 30.96 -0.90 -11.84
N ASP A 427 30.98 -2.22 -11.97
CA ASP A 427 30.73 -3.12 -10.83
C ASP A 427 31.67 -2.74 -9.66
N ASP A 428 31.11 -2.74 -8.46
CA ASP A 428 31.76 -2.34 -7.20
C ASP A 428 32.20 -0.87 -7.11
N GLN A 429 31.90 -0.03 -8.11
CA GLN A 429 32.07 1.41 -7.99
C GLN A 429 31.17 1.95 -6.88
N ILE A 430 31.73 2.74 -5.98
CA ILE A 430 30.96 3.39 -4.93
C ILE A 430 30.31 4.65 -5.48
N ILE A 431 28.99 4.73 -5.41
CA ILE A 431 28.21 5.91 -5.82
C ILE A 431 27.21 6.30 -4.74
N THR A 432 26.66 7.50 -4.86
CA THR A 432 25.50 7.97 -4.12
C THR A 432 24.36 8.28 -5.07
N VAL A 433 23.16 7.79 -4.75
CA VAL A 433 21.94 8.01 -5.51
C VAL A 433 21.05 8.94 -4.70
N ASP A 434 20.74 10.11 -5.26
CA ASP A 434 19.73 11.04 -4.76
C ASP A 434 18.44 10.87 -5.56
N GLY A 435 17.54 10.07 -4.99
CA GLY A 435 16.22 9.82 -5.56
C GLY A 435 15.25 10.99 -5.46
N ARG A 436 15.60 12.07 -4.73
CA ARG A 436 14.80 13.31 -4.67
C ARG A 436 15.08 14.23 -5.84
N ASN A 437 16.36 14.38 -6.20
CA ASN A 437 16.79 15.25 -7.30
C ASN A 437 17.12 14.46 -8.58
N GLY A 438 16.91 13.14 -8.60
CA GLY A 438 17.17 12.32 -9.79
C GLY A 438 18.65 12.27 -10.17
N THR A 439 19.56 12.40 -9.20
CA THR A 439 20.98 12.61 -9.49
C THR A 439 21.84 11.50 -8.89
N VAL A 440 22.83 11.02 -9.65
CA VAL A 440 23.82 10.04 -9.20
C VAL A 440 25.18 10.72 -9.11
N TYR A 441 25.82 10.61 -7.95
CA TYR A 441 27.10 11.24 -7.64
C TYR A 441 28.21 10.20 -7.51
N ASP A 442 29.44 10.61 -7.83
CA ASP A 442 30.64 9.80 -7.65
C ASP A 442 31.05 9.73 -6.19
N GLY A 443 31.47 8.55 -5.76
CA GLY A 443 31.91 8.29 -4.40
C GLY A 443 30.76 8.07 -3.42
N ARG A 444 31.13 7.76 -2.17
CA ARG A 444 30.18 7.67 -1.06
C ARG A 444 30.05 9.06 -0.46
N VAL A 445 28.90 9.67 -0.68
CA VAL A 445 28.42 10.69 0.23
C VAL A 445 28.04 9.94 1.49
N ASP A 446 28.81 10.17 2.55
CA ASP A 446 28.32 9.96 3.89
C ASP A 446 27.25 11.00 4.10
N ILE A 447 26.05 10.63 3.71
CA ILE A 447 24.85 11.30 4.14
C ILE A 447 24.87 11.03 5.62
N LYS A 448 25.38 12.00 6.35
CA LYS A 448 24.73 12.36 7.58
C LYS A 448 23.31 12.61 7.13
N VAL A 449 22.47 11.57 7.16
CA VAL A 449 21.12 11.78 7.63
C VAL A 449 21.42 12.60 8.86
N GLU A 450 21.15 13.90 8.81
CA GLU A 450 20.95 14.64 10.02
C GLU A 450 19.75 13.93 10.65
N LYS A 451 19.99 12.77 11.27
CA LYS A 451 19.59 12.59 12.64
C LYS A 451 20.13 13.86 13.24
N LYS A 452 19.27 14.88 13.32
CA LYS A 452 19.45 15.97 14.26
C LYS A 452 19.99 15.25 15.48
N GLU A 453 21.27 15.48 15.79
CA GLU A 453 21.87 14.81 16.93
C GLU A 453 21.19 15.45 18.11
N TYR A 454 20.09 14.85 18.53
CA TYR A 454 19.39 15.26 19.71
C TYR A 454 20.33 14.88 20.85
N LYS A 455 20.94 15.91 21.44
CA LYS A 455 21.71 15.72 22.67
C LYS A 455 20.80 14.99 23.64
N TYR A 456 21.32 13.88 24.17
CA TYR A 456 20.58 13.09 25.14
C TYR A 456 20.22 14.01 26.31
N THR A 457 18.92 14.18 26.52
CA THR A 457 18.39 14.95 27.63
C THR A 457 17.69 13.99 28.56
N LYS A 458 18.07 14.00 29.84
CA LYS A 458 17.38 13.23 30.86
C LYS A 458 15.99 13.85 31.06
N THR A 459 14.95 13.10 30.70
CA THR A 459 13.54 13.48 30.85
C THR A 459 12.92 12.80 32.07
N ASP A 460 11.87 13.38 32.65
CA ASP A 460 11.12 12.77 33.75
C ASP A 460 10.14 11.73 33.19
N THR A 461 9.49 12.09 32.09
CA THR A 461 8.72 11.19 31.23
C THR A 461 9.68 10.27 30.50
N LYS A 462 9.51 8.96 30.69
CA LYS A 462 10.38 7.96 30.07
C LYS A 462 10.08 7.80 28.58
N VAL A 463 11.11 7.58 27.79
CA VAL A 463 10.96 7.26 26.35
C VAL A 463 11.36 5.81 26.13
N TYR A 464 10.34 4.99 25.98
CA TYR A 464 10.46 3.59 25.66
C TYR A 464 10.42 3.33 24.15
N MET A 465 10.78 2.10 23.78
CA MET A 465 10.79 1.63 22.41
C MET A 465 9.75 0.51 22.19
N ASN A 466 9.19 0.46 20.97
CA ASN A 466 8.35 -0.63 20.50
C ASN A 466 9.21 -1.68 19.77
N LEU A 467 9.01 -2.96 20.09
CA LEU A 467 9.67 -4.08 19.42
C LEU A 467 8.66 -5.20 19.13
N GLY A 468 8.76 -5.80 17.95
CA GLY A 468 8.00 -7.01 17.61
C GLY A 468 8.89 -8.21 17.33
N GLN A 469 10.02 -7.99 16.65
CA GLN A 469 10.97 -9.06 16.33
C GLN A 469 12.07 -9.15 17.40
N PRO A 470 12.23 -10.30 18.07
CA PRO A 470 13.29 -10.48 19.06
C PRO A 470 14.71 -10.25 18.50
N ASP A 471 14.95 -10.60 17.24
CA ASP A 471 16.28 -10.47 16.60
C ASP A 471 16.75 -9.03 16.46
N LEU A 472 15.82 -8.07 16.37
CA LEU A 472 16.15 -6.65 16.31
C LEU A 472 16.67 -6.10 17.65
N ALA A 473 16.48 -6.82 18.77
CA ALA A 473 16.96 -6.36 20.07
C ALA A 473 18.47 -6.06 20.06
N ALA A 474 19.28 -6.94 19.45
CA ALA A 474 20.72 -6.78 19.38
C ALA A 474 21.16 -5.51 18.63
N LYS A 475 20.42 -5.15 17.57
CA LYS A 475 20.65 -3.93 16.78
C LYS A 475 20.44 -2.65 17.59
N TYR A 476 19.51 -2.69 18.56
CA TYR A 476 19.11 -1.52 19.34
C TYR A 476 19.56 -1.58 20.81
N LYS A 477 20.53 -2.44 21.14
CA LYS A 477 21.06 -2.58 22.52
C LYS A 477 21.55 -1.24 23.08
N ASP A 478 22.21 -0.44 22.24
CA ASP A 478 22.81 0.85 22.57
C ASP A 478 21.85 2.03 22.34
N ALA A 479 20.59 1.75 21.97
CA ALA A 479 19.59 2.80 21.82
C ALA A 479 19.38 3.50 23.17
N LYS A 480 19.31 4.84 23.14
CA LYS A 480 19.11 5.70 24.32
C LYS A 480 17.66 5.72 24.80
N CYS A 481 17.00 4.56 24.78
CA CYS A 481 15.67 4.36 25.34
C CYS A 481 15.76 3.95 26.81
N ASP A 482 14.69 4.26 27.56
CA ASP A 482 14.56 3.92 28.98
C ASP A 482 14.06 2.49 29.22
N GLY A 483 13.80 1.73 28.14
CA GLY A 483 13.22 0.39 28.16
C GLY A 483 12.37 0.09 26.93
N ILE A 484 11.67 -1.04 26.96
CA ILE A 484 10.72 -1.47 25.94
C ILE A 484 9.30 -1.31 26.50
N GLY A 485 8.49 -0.44 25.90
CA GLY A 485 7.15 -0.12 26.38
C GLY A 485 6.07 -0.95 25.69
N LEU A 486 6.43 -1.61 24.59
CA LEU A 486 5.58 -2.57 23.90
C LEU A 486 6.46 -3.62 23.20
N PHE A 487 6.54 -4.82 23.79
CA PHE A 487 7.10 -6.01 23.15
C PHE A 487 5.98 -6.95 22.72
N ARG A 488 5.82 -7.14 21.41
CA ARG A 488 4.70 -7.86 20.78
C ARG A 488 4.97 -9.36 20.62
N ALA A 489 4.00 -10.20 20.98
CA ALA A 489 4.10 -11.66 20.92
C ALA A 489 3.97 -12.24 19.51
N GLU A 490 3.37 -11.50 18.57
CA GLU A 490 2.88 -12.01 17.29
C GLU A 490 3.98 -12.64 16.43
N PHE A 491 5.20 -12.10 16.42
CA PHE A 491 6.32 -12.69 15.68
C PHE A 491 6.78 -14.03 16.27
N MET A 492 6.74 -14.21 17.58
CA MET A 492 7.05 -15.49 18.22
C MET A 492 5.97 -16.53 17.91
N ALA A 493 4.70 -16.11 17.87
CA ALA A 493 3.61 -16.98 17.43
C ALA A 493 3.74 -17.38 15.95
N ALA A 494 4.16 -16.45 15.08
CA ALA A 494 4.41 -16.74 13.68
C ALA A 494 5.58 -17.70 13.46
N GLU A 495 6.63 -17.65 14.30
CA GLU A 495 7.77 -18.57 14.26
C GLU A 495 7.38 -20.03 14.53
N LEU A 496 6.33 -20.27 15.33
CA LEU A 496 5.76 -21.62 15.50
C LEU A 496 5.21 -22.18 14.19
N GLY A 497 4.77 -21.34 13.26
CA GLY A 497 4.27 -21.73 11.93
C GLY A 497 2.97 -22.54 11.94
N VAL A 498 2.35 -22.77 13.09
CA VAL A 498 1.13 -23.56 13.28
C VAL A 498 0.20 -22.92 14.31
N HIS A 499 -1.09 -23.22 14.23
CA HIS A 499 -2.06 -22.77 15.24
C HIS A 499 -1.71 -23.34 16.63
N PRO A 500 -1.70 -22.54 17.73
CA PRO A 500 -1.32 -23.02 19.05
C PRO A 500 -2.13 -24.24 19.52
N LYS A 501 -3.46 -24.28 19.33
CA LYS A 501 -4.25 -25.46 19.69
C LYS A 501 -3.89 -26.71 18.88
N LEU A 502 -3.50 -26.57 17.61
CA LEU A 502 -3.03 -27.73 16.83
C LEU A 502 -1.70 -28.25 17.36
N LEU A 503 -0.82 -27.32 17.77
CA LEU A 503 0.45 -27.68 18.39
C LEU A 503 0.23 -28.48 19.68
N LEU A 504 -0.77 -28.09 20.49
CA LEU A 504 -1.14 -28.81 21.71
C LEU A 504 -1.74 -30.18 21.45
N GLU A 505 -2.62 -30.32 20.47
CA GLU A 505 -3.12 -31.65 20.07
C GLU A 505 -1.99 -32.62 19.65
N LYS A 506 -0.85 -32.08 19.24
CA LYS A 506 0.35 -32.85 18.85
C LYS A 506 1.39 -32.99 19.97
N GLY A 507 1.09 -32.56 21.21
CA GLY A 507 2.01 -32.61 22.34
C GLY A 507 3.17 -31.61 22.25
N GLY A 508 2.96 -30.47 21.59
CA GLY A 508 3.96 -29.43 21.35
C GLY A 508 4.06 -28.35 22.44
N GLU A 509 3.60 -28.60 23.67
CA GLU A 509 3.66 -27.65 24.79
C GLU A 509 5.09 -27.18 25.06
N LYS A 510 6.05 -28.12 25.04
CA LYS A 510 7.47 -27.83 25.29
C LYS A 510 8.07 -26.96 24.20
N GLU A 511 7.64 -27.15 22.95
CA GLU A 511 8.08 -26.35 21.81
C GLU A 511 7.54 -24.93 21.90
N PHE A 512 6.25 -24.76 22.20
CA PHE A 512 5.64 -23.46 22.45
C PHE A 512 6.41 -22.68 23.51
N ILE A 513 6.62 -23.28 24.69
CA ILE A 513 7.35 -22.65 25.80
C ILE A 513 8.78 -22.33 25.38
N LYS A 514 9.45 -23.20 24.63
CA LYS A 514 10.83 -22.99 24.18
C LYS A 514 10.93 -21.76 23.26
N VAL A 515 10.07 -21.64 22.25
CA VAL A 515 10.11 -20.53 21.28
C VAL A 515 9.79 -19.20 21.97
N PHE A 516 8.69 -19.15 22.73
CA PHE A 516 8.31 -17.92 23.45
C PHE A 516 9.35 -17.52 24.49
N ALA A 517 9.88 -18.47 25.28
CA ALA A 517 10.91 -18.16 26.26
C ALA A 517 12.21 -17.67 25.60
N ALA A 518 12.61 -18.25 24.46
CA ALA A 518 13.81 -17.81 23.74
C ALA A 518 13.67 -16.38 23.21
N GLY A 519 12.52 -16.03 22.63
CA GLY A 519 12.24 -14.67 22.15
C GLY A 519 12.18 -13.66 23.29
N MET A 520 11.46 -13.97 24.38
CA MET A 520 11.40 -13.14 25.58
C MET A 520 12.77 -12.98 26.25
N GLU A 521 13.54 -14.05 26.40
CA GLU A 521 14.88 -14.04 27.02
C GLU A 521 15.84 -13.15 26.22
N LYS A 522 15.81 -13.23 24.89
CA LYS A 522 16.65 -12.39 24.02
C LYS A 522 16.41 -10.89 24.26
N VAL A 523 15.15 -10.47 24.33
CA VAL A 523 14.82 -9.05 24.58
C VAL A 523 15.11 -8.66 26.03
N ALA A 524 14.63 -9.44 27.00
CA ALA A 524 14.81 -9.18 28.43
C ALA A 524 16.29 -9.04 28.81
N LYS A 525 17.13 -9.96 28.32
CA LYS A 525 18.59 -9.93 28.51
C LYS A 525 19.24 -8.68 27.90
N THR A 526 18.87 -8.35 26.67
CA THR A 526 19.52 -7.25 25.92
C THR A 526 19.26 -5.90 26.57
N PHE A 527 18.07 -5.69 27.13
CA PHE A 527 17.70 -4.43 27.76
C PHE A 527 17.92 -4.40 29.27
N TYR A 528 18.35 -5.50 29.90
CA TYR A 528 18.54 -5.58 31.35
C TYR A 528 19.48 -4.47 31.87
N PRO A 529 19.13 -3.77 32.98
CA PRO A 529 17.95 -3.94 33.85
C PRO A 529 16.73 -3.07 33.46
N ARG A 530 16.72 -2.44 32.28
CA ARG A 530 15.60 -1.60 31.82
C ARG A 530 14.33 -2.44 31.63
N PRO A 531 13.14 -1.90 31.96
CA PRO A 531 11.89 -2.65 31.87
C PRO A 531 11.58 -3.07 30.42
N VAL A 532 10.97 -4.26 30.29
CA VAL A 532 10.44 -4.79 29.04
C VAL A 532 8.98 -5.15 29.26
N VAL A 533 8.07 -4.34 28.74
CA VAL A 533 6.63 -4.56 28.81
C VAL A 533 6.21 -5.50 27.69
N TYR A 534 6.03 -6.78 28.03
CA TYR A 534 5.56 -7.80 27.12
C TYR A 534 4.04 -7.77 27.01
N ARG A 535 3.52 -7.56 25.79
CA ARG A 535 2.11 -7.68 25.48
C ARG A 535 1.80 -9.12 25.10
N ALA A 536 0.86 -9.73 25.80
CA ALA A 536 0.39 -11.06 25.48
C ALA A 536 -0.22 -11.12 24.07
N LEU A 537 -0.34 -12.33 23.52
CA LEU A 537 -0.73 -12.55 22.13
C LEU A 537 -2.11 -11.98 21.78
N ASP A 538 -2.16 -11.06 20.81
CA ASP A 538 -3.37 -10.28 20.48
C ASP A 538 -3.87 -10.53 19.05
N PHE A 539 -3.61 -11.70 18.48
CA PHE A 539 -4.15 -12.05 17.16
C PHE A 539 -5.68 -12.04 17.15
N LYS A 540 -6.24 -11.54 16.05
CA LYS A 540 -7.64 -11.66 15.68
C LYS A 540 -7.93 -13.08 15.17
N THR A 541 -9.20 -13.48 15.20
CA THR A 541 -9.63 -14.82 14.73
C THR A 541 -9.21 -15.11 13.29
N ASN A 542 -9.28 -14.12 12.39
CA ASN A 542 -8.82 -14.25 11.01
C ASN A 542 -7.30 -14.46 10.88
N GLU A 543 -6.50 -13.84 11.76
CA GLU A 543 -5.05 -14.03 11.80
C GLU A 543 -4.68 -15.42 12.31
N TYR A 544 -5.32 -15.88 13.39
CA TYR A 544 -5.18 -17.25 13.86
C TYR A 544 -5.63 -18.28 12.81
N ARG A 545 -6.72 -18.00 12.10
CA ARG A 545 -7.25 -18.86 11.04
C ARG A 545 -6.27 -19.02 9.88
N GLY A 546 -5.49 -17.98 9.60
CA GLY A 546 -4.42 -17.96 8.60
C GLY A 546 -3.22 -18.85 8.94
N LEU A 547 -3.02 -19.23 10.20
CA LEU A 547 -1.98 -20.18 10.59
C LEU A 547 -2.31 -21.60 10.12
N LYS A 548 -1.27 -22.44 9.95
CA LYS A 548 -1.46 -23.84 9.55
C LYS A 548 -2.36 -24.57 10.55
N GLY A 549 -3.52 -25.02 10.05
CA GLY A 549 -4.57 -25.69 10.80
C GLY A 549 -5.44 -24.79 11.68
N GLY A 550 -5.33 -23.47 11.57
CA GLY A 550 -6.15 -22.50 12.30
C GLY A 550 -7.63 -22.59 11.97
N ALA A 551 -7.99 -22.89 10.71
CA ALA A 551 -9.38 -23.06 10.28
C ALA A 551 -10.18 -24.13 11.04
N LYS A 552 -9.50 -25.07 11.74
CA LYS A 552 -10.14 -26.06 12.61
C LYS A 552 -10.65 -25.46 13.93
N PHE A 553 -9.96 -24.45 14.45
CA PHE A 553 -10.21 -23.88 15.78
C PHE A 553 -10.86 -22.50 15.74
N GLU A 554 -10.72 -21.78 14.62
CA GLU A 554 -11.13 -20.39 14.49
C GLU A 554 -12.42 -20.28 13.67
N MET A 555 -13.46 -19.69 14.27
CA MET A 555 -14.68 -19.32 13.56
C MET A 555 -14.44 -18.10 12.65
N GLU A 556 -15.23 -17.98 11.59
CA GLU A 556 -15.24 -16.78 10.76
C GLU A 556 -16.09 -15.71 11.45
N GLU A 557 -15.47 -14.57 11.78
CA GLU A 557 -16.16 -13.43 12.38
C GLU A 557 -16.35 -12.31 11.35
N SER A 558 -17.54 -11.71 11.32
CA SER A 558 -17.83 -10.59 10.44
C SER A 558 -16.98 -9.36 10.71
N ASN A 559 -16.57 -9.14 11.98
CA ASN A 559 -15.76 -8.00 12.39
C ASN A 559 -14.63 -8.46 13.34
N PRO A 560 -13.53 -9.04 12.80
CA PRO A 560 -12.45 -9.58 13.63
C PRO A 560 -11.78 -8.55 14.55
N MET A 561 -11.86 -7.25 14.22
CA MET A 561 -11.30 -6.17 15.04
C MET A 561 -11.90 -6.13 16.45
N ILE A 562 -13.23 -6.29 16.56
CA ILE A 562 -13.98 -6.31 17.83
C ILE A 562 -14.35 -7.71 18.31
N GLY A 563 -13.87 -8.73 17.59
CA GLY A 563 -14.21 -10.13 17.80
C GLY A 563 -13.47 -10.81 18.96
N TRP A 564 -13.36 -12.12 18.86
CA TRP A 564 -12.79 -12.97 19.90
C TRP A 564 -11.25 -12.93 19.92
N ARG A 565 -10.69 -12.04 20.74
CA ARG A 565 -9.25 -11.76 20.88
C ARG A 565 -8.89 -11.16 22.24
N GLY A 566 -7.60 -11.09 22.53
CA GLY A 566 -7.06 -10.50 23.75
C GLY A 566 -7.61 -11.14 25.02
N ALA A 567 -7.92 -10.33 26.03
CA ALA A 567 -8.40 -10.77 27.35
C ALA A 567 -9.52 -11.83 27.30
N SER A 568 -10.54 -11.62 26.46
CA SER A 568 -11.67 -12.55 26.38
C SER A 568 -11.24 -13.94 25.91
N ARG A 569 -10.27 -14.01 24.99
CA ARG A 569 -9.73 -15.28 24.52
C ARG A 569 -8.98 -16.02 25.60
N TYR A 570 -8.16 -15.32 26.40
CA TYR A 570 -7.38 -15.93 27.49
C TYR A 570 -8.27 -16.57 28.57
N ILE A 571 -9.47 -16.04 28.76
CA ILE A 571 -10.43 -16.54 29.74
C ILE A 571 -11.19 -17.75 29.20
N THR A 572 -11.60 -17.69 27.93
CA THR A 572 -12.33 -18.80 27.30
C THR A 572 -11.43 -19.97 26.91
N GLU A 573 -10.16 -19.70 26.61
CA GLU A 573 -9.15 -20.69 26.20
C GLU A 573 -7.84 -20.47 26.97
N PRO A 574 -7.82 -20.79 28.27
CA PRO A 574 -6.68 -20.50 29.13
C PRO A 574 -5.45 -21.34 28.80
N GLU A 575 -5.57 -22.47 28.09
CA GLU A 575 -4.46 -23.40 27.90
C GLU A 575 -3.29 -22.78 27.13
N VAL A 576 -3.59 -21.99 26.09
CA VAL A 576 -2.58 -21.31 25.28
C VAL A 576 -1.94 -20.17 26.07
N PHE A 577 -2.75 -19.37 26.75
CA PHE A 577 -2.27 -18.25 27.57
C PHE A 577 -1.42 -18.74 28.77
N GLU A 578 -1.80 -19.85 29.41
CA GLU A 578 -1.02 -20.46 30.49
C GLU A 578 0.37 -20.92 30.04
N LEU A 579 0.54 -21.34 28.79
CA LEU A 579 1.87 -21.69 28.24
C LEU A 579 2.72 -20.45 28.00
N GLU A 580 2.11 -19.37 27.54
CA GLU A 580 2.76 -18.06 27.41
C GLU A 580 3.23 -17.55 28.77
N LEU A 581 2.38 -17.67 29.81
CA LEU A 581 2.75 -17.36 31.19
C LEU A 581 3.86 -18.27 31.74
N LYS A 582 3.85 -19.58 31.42
CA LYS A 582 4.93 -20.50 31.81
C LYS A 582 6.26 -20.12 31.15
N ALA A 583 6.25 -19.74 29.89
CA ALA A 583 7.42 -19.24 29.17
C ALA A 583 7.96 -17.96 29.84
N MET A 584 7.08 -17.01 30.15
CA MET A 584 7.42 -15.78 30.84
C MET A 584 8.03 -16.03 32.22
N ARG A 585 7.43 -16.92 33.03
CA ARG A 585 7.95 -17.29 34.35
C ARG A 585 9.37 -17.84 34.26
N LYS A 586 9.63 -18.73 33.30
CA LYS A 586 10.97 -19.29 33.06
C LYS A 586 12.01 -18.21 32.74
N VAL A 587 11.65 -17.19 31.97
CA VAL A 587 12.56 -16.07 31.68
C VAL A 587 12.79 -15.21 32.91
N ARG A 588 11.73 -14.96 33.70
CA ARG A 588 11.79 -14.14 34.92
C ARG A 588 12.64 -14.73 36.05
N GLU A 589 12.90 -16.03 36.05
CA GLU A 589 13.88 -16.66 36.96
C GLU A 589 15.29 -16.07 36.77
N LYS A 590 15.62 -15.59 35.56
CA LYS A 590 16.91 -14.97 35.23
C LYS A 590 16.82 -13.45 35.06
N TYR A 591 15.73 -12.95 34.50
CA TYR A 591 15.58 -11.54 34.12
C TYR A 591 14.26 -10.98 34.65
N ASP A 592 14.33 -10.27 35.78
CA ASP A 592 13.18 -9.73 36.50
C ASP A 592 12.61 -8.42 35.91
N ASN A 593 13.19 -7.91 34.82
CA ASN A 593 12.75 -6.72 34.11
C ASN A 593 11.59 -6.95 33.10
N LEU A 594 11.11 -8.19 32.94
CA LEU A 594 10.04 -8.54 32.00
C LEU A 594 8.64 -8.40 32.62
N TRP A 595 7.89 -7.36 32.27
CA TRP A 595 6.53 -7.08 32.77
C TRP A 595 5.46 -7.61 31.81
N LEU A 596 4.23 -7.79 32.30
CA LEU A 596 3.12 -8.32 31.51
C LEU A 596 2.10 -7.22 31.22
N MET A 597 1.62 -7.16 29.99
CA MET A 597 0.52 -6.32 29.55
C MET A 597 -0.55 -7.14 28.85
N ILE A 598 -1.81 -6.96 29.28
CA ILE A 598 -2.97 -7.63 28.69
C ILE A 598 -3.64 -6.72 27.66
N PRO A 599 -3.75 -7.13 26.38
CA PRO A 599 -4.49 -6.41 25.36
C PRO A 599 -6.00 -6.66 25.43
N PHE A 600 -6.74 -5.75 24.81
CA PHE A 600 -8.16 -5.86 24.47
C PHE A 600 -9.08 -6.19 25.65
N VAL A 601 -8.77 -5.62 26.82
CA VAL A 601 -9.59 -5.72 28.04
C VAL A 601 -10.82 -4.85 27.86
N ARG A 602 -12.00 -5.39 28.11
CA ARG A 602 -13.30 -4.72 27.95
C ARG A 602 -13.95 -4.39 29.29
N THR A 603 -13.75 -5.23 30.30
CA THR A 603 -14.45 -5.17 31.59
C THR A 603 -13.53 -5.54 32.75
N THR A 604 -13.84 -5.06 33.97
CA THR A 604 -13.00 -5.28 35.16
C THR A 604 -12.96 -6.75 35.60
N TRP A 605 -14.04 -7.51 35.39
CA TRP A 605 -14.07 -8.93 35.76
C TRP A 605 -13.12 -9.78 34.91
N GLU A 606 -12.81 -9.38 33.66
CA GLU A 606 -11.81 -10.07 32.84
C GLU A 606 -10.43 -10.02 33.49
N ILE A 607 -10.09 -8.91 34.16
CA ILE A 607 -8.84 -8.80 34.93
C ILE A 607 -8.83 -9.78 36.11
N ARG A 608 -9.95 -9.92 36.83
CA ARG A 608 -10.08 -10.86 37.94
C ARG A 608 -9.87 -12.30 37.48
N GLU A 609 -10.40 -12.68 36.31
CA GLU A 609 -10.20 -14.02 35.75
C GLU A 609 -8.75 -14.24 35.30
N ILE A 610 -8.14 -13.27 34.62
CA ILE A 610 -6.73 -13.36 34.20
C ILE A 610 -5.78 -13.49 35.40
N ARG A 611 -6.11 -12.83 36.51
CA ARG A 611 -5.35 -12.97 37.77
C ARG A 611 -5.33 -14.40 38.29
N LYS A 612 -6.43 -15.14 38.19
CA LYS A 612 -6.46 -16.56 38.58
C LYS A 612 -5.46 -17.37 37.77
N SER A 613 -5.34 -17.10 36.46
CA SER A 613 -4.33 -17.73 35.61
C SER A 613 -2.90 -17.37 36.02
N LEU A 614 -2.64 -16.11 36.39
CA LEU A 614 -1.34 -15.68 36.91
C LEU A 614 -0.99 -16.38 38.23
N GLU A 615 -1.93 -16.45 39.17
CA GLU A 615 -1.77 -17.13 40.45
C GLU A 615 -1.48 -18.63 40.27
N LYS A 616 -2.21 -19.29 39.38
CA LYS A 616 -2.02 -20.71 39.03
C LYS A 616 -0.60 -20.99 38.51
N ILE A 617 -0.02 -20.07 37.74
CA ILE A 617 1.36 -20.20 37.23
C ILE A 617 2.40 -19.73 38.26
N GLY A 618 2.00 -19.00 39.30
CA GLY A 618 2.89 -18.45 40.32
C GLY A 618 3.53 -17.12 39.94
N LEU A 619 2.94 -16.38 38.99
CA LEU A 619 3.34 -15.01 38.64
C LEU A 619 2.57 -14.02 39.52
N LYS A 620 3.15 -13.60 40.64
CA LYS A 620 2.54 -12.64 41.57
C LYS A 620 3.14 -11.25 41.39
N GLN A 621 2.29 -10.22 41.33
CA GLN A 621 2.75 -8.83 41.31
C GLN A 621 3.58 -8.53 42.55
N ASP A 622 4.67 -7.81 42.36
CA ASP A 622 5.53 -7.35 43.43
C ASP A 622 6.26 -6.05 43.01
N LYS A 623 7.38 -5.72 43.66
CA LYS A 623 8.17 -4.54 43.30
C LYS A 623 8.82 -4.65 41.91
N LYS A 624 9.07 -5.88 41.42
CA LYS A 624 9.80 -6.19 40.19
C LYS A 624 8.89 -6.67 39.06
N PHE A 625 7.81 -7.40 39.35
CA PHE A 625 6.82 -7.83 38.36
C PHE A 625 5.64 -6.86 38.35
N LYS A 626 5.46 -6.19 37.20
CA LYS A 626 4.36 -5.27 36.96
C LYS A 626 3.33 -5.88 36.02
N PHE A 627 2.06 -5.65 36.34
CA PHE A 627 0.92 -6.09 35.55
C PHE A 627 0.16 -4.88 35.00
N TRP A 628 0.19 -4.75 33.68
CA TRP A 628 -0.39 -3.65 32.92
C TRP A 628 -1.57 -4.12 32.08
N ILE A 629 -2.40 -3.17 31.66
CA ILE A 629 -3.45 -3.39 30.67
C ILE A 629 -3.29 -2.41 29.52
N MET A 630 -3.72 -2.80 28.34
CA MET A 630 -3.84 -1.88 27.21
C MET A 630 -5.20 -1.15 27.30
N VAL A 631 -5.16 0.18 27.27
CA VAL A 631 -6.36 1.02 27.22
C VAL A 631 -6.62 1.34 25.75
N GLU A 632 -7.39 0.45 25.13
CA GLU A 632 -7.68 0.51 23.69
C GLU A 632 -9.15 0.27 23.36
N VAL A 633 -9.98 0.02 24.37
CA VAL A 633 -11.43 -0.09 24.28
C VAL A 633 -12.06 1.09 25.04
N PRO A 634 -13.12 1.74 24.52
CA PRO A 634 -13.73 2.91 25.17
C PRO A 634 -14.17 2.65 26.62
N SER A 635 -14.69 1.47 26.92
CA SER A 635 -15.09 1.10 28.30
C SER A 635 -13.93 1.20 29.28
N THR A 636 -12.72 0.83 28.86
CA THR A 636 -11.50 0.87 29.69
C THR A 636 -11.04 2.31 29.94
N ALA A 637 -11.18 3.19 28.95
CA ALA A 637 -10.89 4.61 29.14
C ALA A 637 -11.91 5.30 30.06
N ILE A 638 -13.20 4.98 29.89
CA ILE A 638 -14.30 5.54 30.69
C ILE A 638 -14.21 5.08 32.15
N LEU A 639 -13.99 3.78 32.38
CA LEU A 639 -13.98 3.14 33.70
C LEU A 639 -12.57 2.96 34.26
N ILE A 640 -11.59 3.75 33.82
CA ILE A 640 -10.18 3.57 34.16
C ILE A 640 -9.93 3.47 35.67
N GLU A 641 -10.64 4.24 36.49
CA GLU A 641 -10.55 4.19 37.97
C GLU A 641 -11.01 2.85 38.55
N GLU A 642 -12.02 2.22 37.97
CA GLU A 642 -12.46 0.88 38.39
C GLU A 642 -11.40 -0.16 38.03
N PHE A 643 -10.76 -0.05 36.86
CA PHE A 643 -9.62 -0.90 36.51
C PHE A 643 -8.42 -0.68 37.44
N ILE A 644 -8.18 0.56 37.89
CA ILE A 644 -7.16 0.87 38.90
C ILE A 644 -7.47 0.18 40.22
N LYS A 645 -8.74 0.16 40.68
CA LYS A 645 -9.17 -0.56 41.89
C LYS A 645 -8.95 -2.07 41.79
N GLU A 646 -8.93 -2.64 40.59
CA GLU A 646 -8.54 -4.05 40.36
C GLU A 646 -7.04 -4.30 40.52
N GLY A 647 -6.24 -3.28 40.89
CA GLY A 647 -4.84 -3.42 41.29
C GLY A 647 -3.84 -3.53 40.13
N ILE A 648 -4.13 -2.92 38.98
CA ILE A 648 -3.15 -2.80 37.88
C ILE A 648 -1.99 -1.87 38.30
N ASP A 649 -0.76 -2.15 37.86
CA ASP A 649 0.40 -1.28 38.12
C ASP A 649 0.55 -0.16 37.08
N GLY A 650 -0.09 -0.32 35.92
CA GLY A 650 0.02 0.62 34.83
C GLY A 650 -0.86 0.31 33.63
N VAL A 651 -0.86 1.26 32.70
CA VAL A 651 -1.59 1.18 31.45
C VAL A 651 -0.73 1.59 30.27
N SER A 652 -1.02 1.04 29.10
CA SER A 652 -0.55 1.58 27.83
C SER A 652 -1.74 1.91 26.94
N ILE A 653 -1.86 3.15 26.51
CA ILE A 653 -2.91 3.58 25.60
C ILE A 653 -2.57 3.06 24.20
N GLY A 654 -3.42 2.16 23.69
CA GLY A 654 -3.40 1.71 22.30
C GLY A 654 -4.18 2.70 21.45
N SER A 655 -3.59 3.85 21.12
CA SER A 655 -4.30 4.97 20.47
C SER A 655 -4.95 4.56 19.15
N ASN A 656 -4.39 3.57 18.46
CA ASN A 656 -4.96 3.06 17.22
C ASN A 656 -6.35 2.44 17.41
N ASP A 657 -6.45 1.41 18.24
CA ASP A 657 -7.69 0.68 18.45
C ASP A 657 -8.69 1.54 19.26
N LEU A 658 -8.18 2.39 20.16
CA LEU A 658 -8.99 3.38 20.86
C LEU A 658 -9.68 4.37 19.90
N THR A 659 -8.93 4.92 18.94
CA THR A 659 -9.49 5.82 17.90
C THR A 659 -10.52 5.10 17.05
N GLN A 660 -10.22 3.89 16.59
CA GLN A 660 -11.14 3.10 15.78
C GLN A 660 -12.49 2.89 16.51
N LEU A 661 -12.45 2.56 17.80
CA LEU A 661 -13.64 2.26 18.57
C LEU A 661 -14.41 3.48 19.07
N ILE A 662 -13.71 4.57 19.41
CA ILE A 662 -14.37 5.82 19.80
C ILE A 662 -15.09 6.45 18.59
N LEU A 663 -14.46 6.44 17.41
CA LEU A 663 -15.02 7.07 16.22
C LEU A 663 -15.90 6.12 15.40
N GLY A 664 -15.91 4.83 15.72
CA GLY A 664 -16.64 3.81 14.95
C GLY A 664 -16.07 3.66 13.53
N VAL A 665 -14.75 3.78 13.38
CA VAL A 665 -14.05 3.69 12.10
C VAL A 665 -13.15 2.47 12.08
N ASP A 666 -13.18 1.73 10.97
CA ASP A 666 -12.11 0.79 10.66
C ASP A 666 -11.04 1.55 9.88
N ARG A 667 -9.82 1.63 10.41
CA ARG A 667 -8.74 2.37 9.74
C ARG A 667 -8.32 1.69 8.43
N ASP A 668 -8.54 0.38 8.32
CA ASP A 668 -8.26 -0.42 7.13
C ASP A 668 -9.41 -0.27 6.11
N SER A 669 -10.50 0.41 6.49
CA SER A 669 -11.58 0.80 5.57
C SER A 669 -11.11 1.86 4.60
N SER A 670 -11.21 1.53 3.32
CA SER A 670 -10.98 2.44 2.20
C SER A 670 -11.83 3.70 2.21
N LEU A 671 -12.99 3.65 2.88
CA LEU A 671 -13.93 4.76 2.93
C LEU A 671 -13.68 5.67 4.13
N LEU A 672 -13.29 5.10 5.28
CA LEU A 672 -13.24 5.82 6.56
C LEU A 672 -11.82 6.13 7.04
N GLY A 673 -10.84 5.28 6.71
CA GLY A 673 -9.48 5.33 7.26
C GLY A 673 -8.71 6.61 6.94
N GLU A 674 -8.84 7.19 5.75
CA GLU A 674 -8.04 8.36 5.38
C GLU A 674 -8.62 9.70 5.86
N ARG A 675 -9.95 9.77 6.02
CA ARG A 675 -10.65 11.04 6.27
C ARG A 675 -11.27 11.16 7.66
N TRP A 676 -11.60 10.04 8.29
CA TRP A 676 -12.29 10.02 9.58
C TRP A 676 -11.46 9.42 10.72
N PHE A 677 -10.34 8.75 10.43
CA PHE A 677 -9.42 8.31 11.46
C PHE A 677 -8.46 9.45 11.84
N SER A 678 -8.49 9.86 13.10
CA SER A 678 -7.54 10.82 13.65
C SER A 678 -7.38 10.62 15.15
N GLU A 679 -6.17 10.36 15.62
CA GLU A 679 -5.87 10.31 17.05
C GLU A 679 -5.93 11.69 17.73
N LEU A 680 -6.06 12.76 16.95
CA LEU A 680 -6.24 14.12 17.42
C LEU A 680 -7.72 14.53 17.51
N ASP A 681 -8.65 13.65 17.15
CA ASP A 681 -10.08 13.94 17.29
C ASP A 681 -10.42 14.28 18.74
N PRO A 682 -11.25 15.32 19.01
CA PRO A 682 -11.60 15.72 20.37
C PRO A 682 -12.12 14.59 21.27
N ALA A 683 -12.87 13.63 20.73
CA ALA A 683 -13.39 12.51 21.51
C ALA A 683 -12.27 11.55 21.94
N VAL A 684 -11.29 11.32 21.06
CA VAL A 684 -10.11 10.49 21.36
C VAL A 684 -9.20 11.20 22.34
N ILE A 685 -8.95 12.50 22.13
CA ILE A 685 -8.17 13.34 23.02
C ILE A 685 -8.76 13.36 24.43
N TRP A 686 -10.09 13.48 24.56
CA TRP A 686 -10.77 13.39 25.84
C TRP A 686 -10.50 12.06 26.56
N ALA A 687 -10.58 10.94 25.83
CA ALA A 687 -10.34 9.62 26.41
C ALA A 687 -8.88 9.44 26.86
N ILE A 688 -7.92 9.90 26.05
CA ILE A 688 -6.49 9.90 26.39
C ILE A 688 -6.24 10.75 27.63
N GLU A 689 -6.76 11.98 27.67
CA GLU A 689 -6.61 12.90 28.80
C GLU A 689 -7.19 12.32 30.09
N ARG A 690 -8.39 11.76 30.03
CA ARG A 690 -9.07 11.07 31.14
C ARG A 690 -8.17 9.99 31.73
N VAL A 691 -7.63 9.11 30.89
CA VAL A 691 -6.78 8.00 31.32
C VAL A 691 -5.50 8.50 31.98
N VAL A 692 -4.81 9.45 31.34
CA VAL A 692 -3.53 9.98 31.84
C VAL A 692 -3.73 10.66 33.19
N LYS A 693 -4.73 11.53 33.33
CA LYS A 693 -5.01 12.26 34.57
C LYS A 693 -5.43 11.33 35.71
N SER A 694 -6.33 10.39 35.45
CA SER A 694 -6.75 9.41 36.47
C SER A 694 -5.59 8.55 36.95
N CYS A 695 -4.72 8.09 36.04
CA CYS A 695 -3.55 7.32 36.44
C CYS A 695 -2.60 8.17 37.29
N LYS A 696 -2.36 9.43 36.92
CA LYS A 696 -1.52 10.34 37.70
C LYS A 696 -2.07 10.57 39.11
N GLU A 697 -3.37 10.84 39.25
CA GLU A 697 -4.04 11.06 40.54
C GLU A 697 -3.92 9.86 41.48
N HIS A 698 -3.87 8.64 40.92
CA HIS A 698 -3.78 7.40 41.69
C HIS A 698 -2.35 6.82 41.77
N GLY A 699 -1.34 7.53 41.26
CA GLY A 699 0.05 7.06 41.25
C GLY A 699 0.30 5.84 40.35
N ILE A 700 -0.55 5.62 39.36
CA ILE A 700 -0.47 4.51 38.39
C ILE A 700 0.33 4.93 37.17
N THR A 701 1.13 3.99 36.64
CA THR A 701 1.94 4.25 35.45
C THR A 701 1.06 4.39 34.22
N SER A 702 1.18 5.47 33.46
CA SER A 702 0.49 5.67 32.17
C SER A 702 1.48 5.80 31.03
N SER A 703 1.28 4.99 29.99
CA SER A 703 2.05 5.01 28.75
C SER A 703 1.11 5.18 27.55
N ILE A 704 1.66 5.55 26.40
CA ILE A 704 0.99 5.48 25.10
C ILE A 704 1.93 4.78 24.12
N CYS A 705 1.42 3.84 23.36
CA CYS A 705 2.18 3.08 22.38
C CYS A 705 1.64 3.29 20.97
N GLY A 706 2.55 3.48 20.01
CA GLY A 706 2.20 3.72 18.61
C GLY A 706 3.08 4.82 18.01
N GLN A 707 2.72 5.26 16.81
CA GLN A 707 3.45 6.33 16.12
C GLN A 707 2.97 7.73 16.52
N ALA A 708 1.76 7.86 17.08
CA ALA A 708 1.14 9.13 17.44
C ALA A 708 2.08 10.08 18.22
N PRO A 709 2.85 9.65 19.25
CA PRO A 709 3.74 10.56 19.97
C PRO A 709 4.91 11.11 19.14
N SER A 710 5.35 10.37 18.12
CA SER A 710 6.43 10.80 17.21
C SER A 710 5.93 11.59 16.00
N VAL A 711 4.68 11.37 15.61
CA VAL A 711 4.02 12.01 14.45
C VAL A 711 3.40 13.35 14.86
N TYR A 712 2.85 13.43 16.07
CA TYR A 712 2.11 14.58 16.61
C TYR A 712 2.83 15.18 17.84
N PRO A 713 3.84 16.05 17.66
CA PRO A 713 4.54 16.68 18.79
C PRO A 713 3.64 17.42 19.77
N GLU A 714 2.55 18.03 19.29
CA GLU A 714 1.53 18.70 20.08
C GLU A 714 0.76 17.74 21.00
N LEU A 715 0.48 16.51 20.54
CA LEU A 715 -0.09 15.47 21.40
C LEU A 715 0.91 15.09 22.49
N THR A 716 2.18 14.87 22.14
CA THR A 716 3.23 14.57 23.12
C THR A 716 3.37 15.66 24.18
N LYS A 717 3.34 16.93 23.78
CA LYS A 717 3.34 18.06 24.73
C LYS A 717 2.14 18.03 25.68
N LYS A 718 0.92 17.75 25.16
CA LYS A 718 -0.27 17.59 26.00
C LYS A 718 -0.14 16.42 26.97
N LEU A 719 0.33 15.27 26.50
CA LEU A 719 0.53 14.08 27.32
C LEU A 719 1.50 14.35 28.48
N VAL A 720 2.62 15.01 28.22
CA VAL A 720 3.57 15.44 29.26
C VAL A 720 2.90 16.42 30.22
N GLY A 721 2.16 17.41 29.73
CA GLY A 721 1.42 18.37 30.55
C GLY A 721 0.36 17.72 31.46
N TRP A 722 -0.33 16.68 30.96
CA TRP A 722 -1.27 15.89 31.76
C TRP A 722 -0.56 14.96 32.76
N GLY A 723 0.75 14.74 32.60
CA GLY A 723 1.60 13.93 33.46
C GLY A 723 1.62 12.45 33.10
N ILE A 724 1.68 12.15 31.79
CA ILE A 724 2.00 10.80 31.34
C ILE A 724 3.36 10.36 31.89
N THR A 725 3.50 9.10 32.27
CA THR A 725 4.76 8.60 32.84
C THR A 725 5.76 8.14 31.79
N SER A 726 5.27 7.72 30.61
CA SER A 726 6.13 7.27 29.52
C SER A 726 5.45 7.36 28.15
N VAL A 727 6.25 7.36 27.09
CA VAL A 727 5.79 7.18 25.70
C VAL A 727 6.61 6.07 25.05
N SER A 728 5.98 5.26 24.19
CA SER A 728 6.65 4.14 23.53
C SER A 728 6.53 4.24 22.01
N VAL A 729 7.68 4.43 21.34
CA VAL A 729 7.77 4.75 19.91
C VAL A 729 8.68 3.77 19.16
N ASN A 730 8.69 3.84 17.83
CA ASN A 730 9.56 2.98 17.03
C ASN A 730 11.06 3.32 17.23
N PRO A 731 11.97 2.35 17.02
CA PRO A 731 13.40 2.53 17.31
C PRO A 731 14.07 3.72 16.61
N ASP A 732 13.62 4.06 15.41
CA ASP A 732 14.16 5.11 14.55
C ASP A 732 13.85 6.53 15.04
N VAL A 733 12.80 6.70 15.86
CA VAL A 733 12.31 8.01 16.33
C VAL A 733 12.54 8.26 17.83
N VAL A 734 13.19 7.35 18.56
CA VAL A 734 13.44 7.46 20.02
C VAL A 734 14.11 8.80 20.39
N ASP A 735 15.18 9.17 19.68
CA ASP A 735 15.94 10.40 19.98
C ASP A 735 15.10 11.66 19.72
N LYS A 736 14.33 11.68 18.62
CA LYS A 736 13.39 12.76 18.27
C LYS A 736 12.31 12.90 19.34
N THR A 737 11.68 11.81 19.74
CA THR A 737 10.64 11.81 20.77
C THR A 737 11.19 12.26 22.12
N ARG A 738 12.39 11.84 22.50
CA ARG A 738 13.04 12.32 23.75
C ARG A 738 13.29 13.81 23.72
N HIS A 739 13.68 14.37 22.58
CA HIS A 739 13.80 15.81 22.45
C HIS A 739 12.44 16.52 22.59
N ILE A 740 11.38 16.04 21.93
CA ILE A 740 10.02 16.62 22.07
C ILE A 740 9.56 16.61 23.53
N VAL A 741 9.78 15.49 24.24
CA VAL A 741 9.51 15.38 25.67
C VAL A 741 10.34 16.36 26.47
N GLY A 742 11.64 16.48 26.19
CA GLY A 742 12.53 17.43 26.85
C GLY A 742 12.12 18.89 26.65
N VAL A 743 11.61 19.24 25.47
CA VAL A 743 11.01 20.56 25.20
C VAL A 743 9.73 20.74 26.01
N ALA A 744 8.84 19.74 26.02
CA ALA A 744 7.59 19.81 26.78
C ALA A 744 7.81 19.95 28.30
N GLU A 745 8.89 19.37 28.83
CA GLU A 745 9.31 19.49 30.23
C GLU A 745 10.10 20.79 30.54
N GLY A 746 10.36 21.64 29.53
CA GLY A 746 11.19 22.84 29.69
C GLY A 746 12.68 22.57 29.94
N LYS A 747 13.15 21.35 29.65
CA LYS A 747 14.55 20.91 29.83
C LYS A 747 15.42 21.17 28.61
N VAL A 748 14.80 21.41 27.45
CA VAL A 748 15.47 21.73 26.19
C VAL A 748 14.78 22.94 25.56
N LYS A 749 15.55 23.80 24.89
CA LYS A 749 14.98 24.88 24.08
C LYS A 749 14.31 24.29 22.83
N GLU A 750 13.19 24.89 22.45
CA GLU A 750 12.38 24.52 21.28
C GLU A 750 13.11 24.72 19.95
#